data_AF-A0A1Z1MEU1-F1
#
_entry.id   AF-A0A1Z1MEU1-F1
#
_cell.length_a   1.000
_cell.length_b   1.000
_cell.length_c   1.000
_cell.angle_alpha   90.00
_cell.angle_beta   90.00
_cell.angle_gamma   90.00
#
_symmetry.space_group_name_H-M   'P 1'
#
loop_
_entity.id
_entity.type
_entity.pdbx_description
1 polymer ?
#
loop_
_entity_poly.entity_id
_entity_poly.type
_entity_poly.pdbx_seq_one_letter_code
_entity_poly.pdbx_strand_id
1 'polypeptide(L)'
;MIVKASGGSTLVKPKLYTTASFSSILQAEQQDRFLQLSELSQLVSFFISGSSRIKIAQLISANADFLVSQAANKIFVGGSPLSYLQRPQAAFLSDSVNSQDMLGNSSTKFFDNISSSLFDASESLPPGFKPISVVRYGSDRMKKSLRDLDWFLRYLTYSIIAGDTNILSVNIRGLRELIDNACSSAAVLVALREMRKACLSLFEDNADNQRLVAKYFNTLINEFEASKLGDKIRKRSSKDLQGLRLPQIYSKAGTSIQRFVMKTSLSNNEKQLVIKACYRQIFQRDIAKAYNINFESLESQVITGQLSIKEFIRFLGKSNVYLDQFNKNFVNTRVIELSFRHFLGRGLSSLEEFQRYFGIISKVGLNGLVDSLVNSQEYSDYFGEETVPYLRGLGEEPQESKNWGPQLRLFNYSSACKKIPDFLTLFLDYKSKLSNQHPYGLTNDPLPIQFGAIFPKSTIDLKSKFFFTTRDTRRILVRYGPGIYNQISKPNSRNLRFQVIAPRIFSTKDEKLSIRQITSAIYIRLFGRFVYSEEKLSIMKYEKQFENRAISTQNFIRCLLKSSLFRSLYWNNLYICKAIEYIHIKIIGRPTYSRQEINKYFNIVYQAGYYRMIDSILDSVEYVESFSDFIVPYERYVVPSAVSSRGISPKINNVFLKNLDNYSIKFNSSPLKLNFISVNKKIEQGVTKRRDQDKKFILYSHSNNIEKRQILRAVYRQVFERDLNTFTIGNELVKIENSFINGDLNIKNLIKYLGFSNLYRKEFYDLYPNTKVIELGTKHFLGRAPNNQAEIRYYNQILASRGLKSFVSTIIESSEYSVIFGTMIVPYRRFPTLPAANFSNTEKLYNSLTKQSDMIIIPSF
;
A
#
# COMPACT_ATOMS: atom_id res chain seq x y z
N MET A 1 4.47 26.18 22.59
CA MET A 1 3.79 24.93 22.18
C MET A 1 4.77 24.11 21.36
N ILE A 2 5.21 22.93 21.83
CA ILE A 2 6.19 22.11 21.08
C ILE A 2 5.44 21.32 20.01
N VAL A 3 5.80 21.51 18.74
CA VAL A 3 5.25 20.72 17.62
C VAL A 3 5.78 19.30 17.72
N LYS A 4 4.88 18.34 17.93
CA LYS A 4 5.26 16.94 18.20
C LYS A 4 5.34 16.10 16.92
N ALA A 5 4.46 16.36 15.97
CA ALA A 5 4.33 15.58 14.74
C ALA A 5 4.43 16.49 13.51
N SER A 6 4.73 15.88 12.36
CA SER A 6 4.81 16.58 11.07
C SER A 6 4.19 15.77 9.96
N GLY A 7 3.49 16.47 9.06
CA GLY A 7 3.03 15.91 7.79
C GLY A 7 4.13 15.75 6.74
N GLY A 8 5.35 16.19 7.06
CA GLY A 8 6.45 16.33 6.11
C GLY A 8 6.33 17.62 5.29
N SER A 9 7.48 18.17 4.90
CA SER A 9 7.57 19.29 3.97
C SER A 9 7.95 18.76 2.60
N THR A 10 7.06 18.93 1.63
CA THR A 10 7.40 18.73 0.21
C THR A 10 7.98 20.03 -0.35
N LEU A 11 8.88 19.91 -1.32
CA LEU A 11 9.42 21.09 -2.00
C LEU A 11 8.33 21.66 -2.91
N VAL A 12 7.85 22.86 -2.58
CA VAL A 12 6.84 23.57 -3.36
C VAL A 12 7.43 24.87 -3.84
N LYS A 13 7.36 25.11 -5.15
CA LYS A 13 7.72 26.39 -5.75
C LYS A 13 6.43 27.17 -6.00
N PRO A 14 6.25 28.37 -5.42
CA PRO A 14 5.08 29.19 -5.70
C PRO A 14 5.07 29.62 -7.16
N LYS A 15 3.87 29.81 -7.72
CA LYS A 15 3.70 30.40 -9.05
C LYS A 15 4.10 31.87 -8.98
N LEU A 16 5.06 32.28 -9.81
CA LEU A 16 5.55 33.66 -9.84
C LEU A 16 4.91 34.45 -10.97
N TYR A 17 5.03 33.96 -12.21
CA TYR A 17 4.52 34.60 -13.42
C TYR A 17 4.29 33.56 -14.53
N THR A 18 3.70 34.00 -15.63
CA THR A 18 3.53 33.23 -16.88
C THR A 18 4.46 33.73 -17.95
N THR A 19 4.84 32.84 -18.85
CA THR A 19 5.43 33.18 -20.15
C THR A 19 4.47 32.72 -21.24
N ALA A 20 4.56 33.34 -22.42
CA ALA A 20 3.71 32.98 -23.55
C ALA A 20 3.84 31.50 -23.89
N SER A 21 5.08 31.00 -23.95
CA SER A 21 5.37 29.59 -24.25
C SER A 21 4.92 28.61 -23.18
N PHE A 22 5.11 28.94 -21.91
CA PHE A 22 4.70 28.08 -20.80
C PHE A 22 3.18 27.98 -20.71
N SER A 23 2.47 29.07 -21.01
CA SER A 23 1.01 29.09 -20.96
C SER A 23 0.38 28.14 -21.99
N SER A 24 0.85 28.12 -23.24
CA SER A 24 0.32 27.24 -24.29
C SER A 24 0.60 25.76 -23.99
N ILE A 25 1.82 25.44 -23.53
CA ILE A 25 2.20 24.07 -23.15
C ILE A 25 1.34 23.57 -21.97
N LEU A 26 1.16 24.41 -20.94
CA LEU A 26 0.34 24.04 -19.80
C LEU A 26 -1.14 23.83 -20.13
N GLN A 27 -1.69 24.55 -21.11
CA GLN A 27 -3.08 24.33 -21.53
C GLN A 27 -3.29 22.95 -22.15
N ALA A 28 -2.32 22.47 -22.94
CA ALA A 28 -2.34 21.12 -23.48
C ALA A 28 -2.14 20.06 -22.38
N GLU A 29 -1.18 20.31 -21.48
CA GLU A 29 -0.85 19.43 -20.34
C GLU A 29 -2.02 19.25 -19.38
N GLN A 30 -2.69 20.34 -18.98
CA GLN A 30 -3.90 20.28 -18.13
C GLN A 30 -5.05 19.48 -18.76
N GLN A 31 -5.04 19.28 -20.09
CA GLN A 31 -6.06 18.53 -20.82
C GLN A 31 -5.64 17.10 -21.19
N ASP A 32 -4.42 16.67 -20.84
CA ASP A 32 -3.81 15.41 -21.31
C ASP A 32 -3.83 15.27 -22.85
N ARG A 33 -3.78 16.42 -23.55
CA ARG A 33 -3.73 16.48 -25.02
C ARG A 33 -2.28 16.60 -25.48
N PHE A 34 -2.04 16.12 -26.69
CA PHE A 34 -0.88 16.58 -27.45
C PHE A 34 -1.16 18.00 -27.98
N LEU A 35 -0.10 18.79 -28.10
CA LEU A 35 -0.15 20.16 -28.61
C LEU A 35 -0.84 20.17 -29.98
N GLN A 36 -1.82 21.07 -30.12
CA GLN A 36 -2.52 21.27 -31.39
C GLN A 36 -1.69 22.14 -32.35
N LEU A 37 -1.99 22.07 -33.65
CA LEU A 37 -1.28 22.85 -34.67
C LEU A 37 -1.36 24.38 -34.40
N SER A 38 -2.48 24.86 -33.87
CA SER A 38 -2.66 26.27 -33.46
C SER A 38 -1.78 26.67 -32.28
N GLU A 39 -1.66 25.80 -31.27
CA GLU A 39 -0.80 26.02 -30.11
C GLU A 39 0.69 25.98 -30.52
N LEU A 40 1.04 25.10 -31.47
CA LEU A 40 2.37 25.03 -32.08
C LEU A 40 2.69 26.26 -32.91
N SER A 41 1.77 26.76 -33.74
CA SER A 41 1.98 27.98 -34.52
C SER A 41 2.14 29.21 -33.61
N GLN A 42 1.41 29.27 -32.48
CA GLN A 42 1.62 30.28 -31.45
C GLN A 42 3.02 30.21 -30.83
N LEU A 43 3.54 29.01 -30.54
CA LEU A 43 4.91 28.85 -30.06
C LEU A 43 5.94 29.30 -31.09
N VAL A 44 5.77 28.87 -32.35
CA VAL A 44 6.68 29.23 -33.45
C VAL A 44 6.72 30.75 -33.64
N SER A 45 5.56 31.41 -33.70
CA SER A 45 5.49 32.88 -33.80
C SER A 45 6.17 33.60 -32.63
N PHE A 46 6.01 33.09 -31.40
CA PHE A 46 6.70 33.62 -30.24
C PHE A 46 8.23 33.53 -30.38
N PHE A 47 8.76 32.36 -30.77
CA PHE A 47 10.20 32.16 -30.91
C PHE A 47 10.83 32.94 -32.08
N ILE A 48 10.12 33.08 -33.21
CA ILE A 48 10.57 33.93 -34.33
C ILE A 48 10.72 35.38 -33.86
N SER A 49 9.80 35.88 -33.03
CA SER A 49 9.87 37.23 -32.44
C SER A 49 10.90 37.37 -31.30
N GLY A 50 11.65 36.32 -30.96
CA GLY A 50 12.58 36.33 -29.82
C GLY A 50 13.77 37.27 -30.01
N SER A 51 14.33 37.32 -31.23
CA SER A 51 15.52 38.13 -31.53
C SER A 51 15.26 39.64 -31.37
N SER A 52 14.09 40.11 -31.80
CA SER A 52 13.69 41.52 -31.63
C SER A 52 13.49 41.87 -30.15
N ARG A 53 12.86 41.00 -29.35
CA ARG A 53 12.67 41.21 -27.90
C ARG A 53 13.99 41.30 -27.13
N ILE A 54 14.97 40.48 -27.50
CA ILE A 54 16.30 40.52 -26.89
C ILE A 54 17.00 41.84 -27.24
N LYS A 55 16.95 42.26 -28.51
CA LYS A 55 17.52 43.56 -28.94
C LYS A 55 16.87 44.74 -28.19
N ILE A 56 15.54 44.73 -28.05
CA ILE A 56 14.81 45.73 -27.26
C ILE A 56 15.31 45.76 -25.81
N ALA A 57 15.39 44.60 -25.16
CA ALA A 57 15.83 44.52 -23.78
C ALA A 57 17.29 44.97 -23.60
N GLN A 58 18.18 44.63 -24.55
CA GLN A 58 19.57 45.09 -24.57
C GLN A 58 19.65 46.61 -24.66
N LEU A 59 18.92 47.23 -25.59
CA LEU A 59 18.89 48.69 -25.76
C LEU A 59 18.36 49.42 -24.53
N ILE A 60 17.29 48.91 -23.90
CA ILE A 60 16.76 49.47 -22.66
C ILE A 60 17.77 49.31 -21.51
N SER A 61 18.44 48.15 -21.43
CA SER A 61 19.43 47.89 -20.37
C SER A 61 20.69 48.74 -20.51
N ALA A 62 21.15 48.99 -21.74
CA ALA A 62 22.31 49.84 -22.02
C ALA A 62 22.02 51.31 -21.68
N ASN A 63 20.79 51.77 -21.93
CA ASN A 63 20.37 53.15 -21.67
C ASN A 63 19.63 53.33 -20.33
N ALA A 64 19.76 52.37 -19.41
CA ALA A 64 18.95 52.36 -18.19
C ALA A 64 19.24 53.55 -17.25
N ASP A 65 20.51 54.01 -17.16
CA ASP A 65 20.87 55.17 -16.34
C ASP A 65 20.29 56.47 -16.92
N PHE A 66 20.32 56.61 -18.24
CA PHE A 66 19.70 57.72 -18.96
C PHE A 66 18.19 57.77 -18.68
N LEU A 67 17.48 56.64 -18.86
CA LEU A 67 16.03 56.56 -18.64
C LEU A 67 15.62 56.86 -17.19
N VAL A 68 16.36 56.34 -16.21
CA VAL A 68 16.11 56.63 -14.79
C VAL A 68 16.42 58.09 -14.47
N SER A 69 17.48 58.66 -15.03
CA SER A 69 17.87 60.06 -14.79
C SER A 69 16.83 61.06 -15.32
N GLN A 70 16.32 60.85 -16.54
CA GLN A 70 15.31 61.73 -17.15
C GLN A 70 14.01 61.72 -16.35
N ALA A 71 13.58 60.54 -15.89
CA ALA A 71 12.40 60.40 -15.04
C ALA A 71 12.60 61.03 -13.65
N ALA A 72 13.77 60.80 -13.03
CA ALA A 72 14.09 61.32 -11.71
C ALA A 72 14.18 62.85 -11.70
N ASN A 73 14.77 63.46 -12.72
CA ASN A 73 14.89 64.92 -12.85
C ASN A 73 13.53 65.61 -12.97
N LYS A 74 12.51 64.93 -13.51
CA LYS A 74 11.16 65.49 -13.64
C LYS A 74 10.37 65.52 -12.33
N ILE A 75 10.72 64.64 -11.38
CA ILE A 75 10.00 64.51 -10.10
C ILE A 75 10.78 65.07 -8.90
N PHE A 76 12.11 65.15 -9.00
CA PHE A 76 12.99 65.61 -7.92
C PHE A 76 13.65 66.94 -8.27
N VAL A 77 13.74 67.85 -7.29
CA VAL A 77 14.37 69.17 -7.42
C VAL A 77 15.39 69.38 -6.30
N GLY A 78 16.48 70.11 -6.59
CA GLY A 78 17.45 70.55 -5.58
C GLY A 78 18.58 69.57 -5.25
N GLY A 79 19.10 68.85 -6.25
CA GLY A 79 20.29 67.98 -6.16
C GLY A 79 20.38 67.01 -7.34
N SER A 80 21.49 66.27 -7.49
CA SER A 80 21.65 65.22 -8.51
C SER A 80 20.97 63.92 -8.05
N PRO A 81 19.83 63.49 -8.62
CA PRO A 81 19.14 62.29 -8.16
C PRO A 81 19.99 61.03 -8.32
N LEU A 82 20.73 60.91 -9.43
CA LEU A 82 21.43 59.70 -9.83
C LEU A 82 22.48 59.20 -8.82
N SER A 83 23.04 60.08 -7.97
CA SER A 83 24.05 59.70 -6.97
C SER A 83 23.53 58.71 -5.91
N TYR A 84 22.20 58.60 -5.76
CA TYR A 84 21.57 57.68 -4.82
C TYR A 84 21.20 56.33 -5.46
N LEU A 85 21.47 56.14 -6.76
CA LEU A 85 21.21 54.87 -7.45
C LEU A 85 22.21 53.82 -6.98
N GLN A 86 21.71 52.67 -6.53
CA GLN A 86 22.52 51.53 -6.12
C GLN A 86 22.34 50.39 -7.12
N ARG A 87 23.34 50.20 -7.99
CA ARG A 87 23.53 48.99 -8.80
C ARG A 87 24.93 48.43 -8.54
N PRO A 88 25.11 47.10 -8.34
CA PRO A 88 24.09 46.06 -8.19
C PRO A 88 23.39 46.08 -6.81
N GLN A 89 22.11 45.72 -6.77
CA GLN A 89 21.32 45.68 -5.53
C GLN A 89 21.52 44.37 -4.73
N ALA A 90 21.99 43.32 -5.39
CA ALA A 90 22.33 42.08 -4.71
C ALA A 90 23.75 42.20 -4.15
N ALA A 91 23.93 41.83 -2.87
CA ALA A 91 25.23 41.85 -2.20
C ALA A 91 26.13 40.65 -2.63
N PHE A 92 26.15 40.34 -3.92
CA PHE A 92 27.07 39.36 -4.49
C PHE A 92 28.25 40.09 -5.13
N LEU A 93 29.45 39.55 -4.94
CA LEU A 93 30.60 39.92 -5.77
C LEU A 93 30.28 39.42 -7.19
N SER A 94 30.17 40.32 -8.16
CA SER A 94 30.03 39.94 -9.55
C SER A 94 31.35 39.36 -10.05
N ASP A 95 31.35 38.16 -10.64
CA ASP A 95 32.53 37.51 -11.26
C ASP A 95 33.08 38.24 -12.51
N SER A 96 32.71 39.50 -12.71
CA SER A 96 33.23 40.33 -13.79
C SER A 96 34.61 40.90 -13.43
N VAL A 97 35.66 40.11 -13.67
CA VAL A 97 36.95 40.64 -14.11
C VAL A 97 36.70 41.24 -15.51
N ASN A 98 36.31 42.52 -15.53
CA ASN A 98 36.41 43.52 -16.61
C ASN A 98 35.37 44.62 -16.38
N SER A 99 35.57 45.41 -15.33
CA SER A 99 35.17 46.81 -15.32
C SER A 99 36.38 47.64 -15.77
N GLN A 100 36.70 47.57 -17.06
CA GLN A 100 37.45 48.65 -17.70
C GLN A 100 36.44 49.79 -17.93
N ASP A 101 36.87 50.98 -17.53
CA ASP A 101 36.16 52.24 -17.67
C ASP A 101 35.41 52.36 -19.01
N MET A 102 34.08 52.37 -18.94
CA MET A 102 33.25 52.97 -19.99
C MET A 102 32.77 54.33 -19.49
N LEU A 103 33.75 55.19 -19.17
CA LEU A 103 33.63 56.65 -19.24
C LEU A 103 34.08 57.04 -20.66
N GLY A 104 33.15 56.98 -21.61
CA GLY A 104 33.46 57.27 -23.01
C GLY A 104 32.22 57.49 -23.88
N ASN A 105 31.96 58.76 -24.18
CA ASN A 105 31.12 59.28 -25.26
C ASN A 105 29.59 59.26 -25.11
N SER A 106 29.07 60.22 -24.32
CA SER A 106 27.84 60.96 -24.66
C SER A 106 27.82 62.40 -24.08
N SER A 107 28.99 63.03 -23.93
CA SER A 107 29.14 64.34 -23.27
C SER A 107 29.10 65.57 -24.22
N THR A 108 28.61 65.45 -25.46
CA THR A 108 28.60 66.59 -26.40
C THR A 108 27.22 67.12 -26.79
N LYS A 109 26.13 66.66 -26.15
CA LYS A 109 24.76 67.23 -26.35
C LYS A 109 24.05 67.61 -25.05
N PHE A 110 24.78 67.80 -23.96
CA PHE A 110 24.20 68.07 -22.65
C PHE A 110 23.85 69.54 -22.40
N PHE A 111 24.50 70.51 -23.08
CA PHE A 111 24.35 71.93 -22.71
C PHE A 111 23.30 72.72 -23.51
N ASP A 112 22.90 72.29 -24.70
CA ASP A 112 22.00 73.10 -25.56
C ASP A 112 20.49 72.91 -25.30
N ASN A 113 20.08 71.98 -24.44
CA ASN A 113 18.66 71.65 -24.22
C ASN A 113 18.12 71.92 -22.80
N ILE A 114 18.92 72.57 -21.95
CA ILE A 114 18.63 72.74 -20.52
C ILE A 114 17.66 73.90 -20.24
N SER A 115 17.48 74.86 -21.14
CA SER A 115 16.63 76.04 -20.89
C SER A 115 15.23 76.02 -21.53
N SER A 116 14.96 75.14 -22.50
CA SER A 116 13.72 75.20 -23.29
C SER A 116 12.68 74.11 -23.00
N SER A 117 13.03 73.03 -22.28
CA SER A 117 12.15 71.86 -22.10
C SER A 117 11.54 71.68 -20.71
N LEU A 118 11.86 72.57 -19.76
CA LEU A 118 11.48 72.42 -18.35
C LEU A 118 9.96 72.50 -18.08
N PHE A 119 9.17 73.00 -19.02
CA PHE A 119 7.70 73.03 -18.93
C PHE A 119 7.05 72.99 -20.33
N ASP A 120 7.29 71.93 -21.12
CA ASP A 120 6.44 71.69 -22.29
C ASP A 120 5.03 71.30 -21.83
N ALA A 121 4.11 72.26 -21.95
CA ALA A 121 2.72 72.24 -21.52
C ALA A 121 1.80 71.35 -22.39
N SER A 122 2.33 70.28 -22.99
CA SER A 122 1.55 69.41 -23.89
C SER A 122 0.91 68.21 -23.17
N GLU A 123 1.30 67.91 -21.93
CA GLU A 123 0.65 66.89 -21.10
C GLU A 123 0.13 67.49 -19.79
N SER A 124 -1.16 67.31 -19.54
CA SER A 124 -1.79 67.70 -18.29
C SER A 124 -1.16 66.94 -17.12
N LEU A 125 -0.49 67.68 -16.23
CA LEU A 125 -0.01 67.15 -14.96
C LEU A 125 -1.21 66.60 -14.17
N PRO A 126 -1.10 65.41 -13.55
CA PRO A 126 -2.17 64.88 -12.73
C PRO A 126 -2.48 65.83 -11.56
N PRO A 127 -3.77 66.00 -11.19
CA PRO A 127 -4.17 66.89 -10.10
C PRO A 127 -3.47 66.48 -8.80
N GLY A 128 -2.81 67.44 -8.13
CA GLY A 128 -2.09 67.21 -6.86
C GLY A 128 -0.60 66.88 -7.00
N PHE A 129 0.00 66.96 -8.19
CA PHE A 129 1.46 66.81 -8.35
C PHE A 129 2.23 67.96 -7.69
N LYS A 130 3.23 67.62 -6.86
CA LYS A 130 4.23 68.55 -6.32
C LYS A 130 5.63 67.95 -6.49
N PRO A 131 6.62 68.70 -7.01
CA PRO A 131 7.99 68.21 -7.11
C PRO A 131 8.58 67.97 -5.71
N ILE A 132 9.35 66.89 -5.57
CA ILE A 132 9.91 66.45 -4.30
C ILE A 132 11.33 67.03 -4.16
N SER A 133 11.59 67.79 -3.10
CA SER A 133 12.94 68.30 -2.84
C SER A 133 13.85 67.19 -2.30
N VAL A 134 15.01 66.97 -2.93
CA VAL A 134 15.98 65.92 -2.53
C VAL A 134 16.39 66.04 -1.06
N VAL A 135 16.65 67.26 -0.59
CA VAL A 135 17.09 67.54 0.79
C VAL A 135 16.03 67.16 1.83
N ARG A 136 14.75 67.51 1.63
CA ARG A 136 13.68 67.16 2.59
C ARG A 136 13.29 65.69 2.52
N TYR A 137 13.51 65.05 1.38
CA TYR A 137 13.17 63.64 1.20
C TYR A 137 14.15 62.73 1.95
N GLY A 138 15.43 63.09 2.01
CA GLY A 138 16.46 62.33 2.72
C GLY A 138 16.96 61.13 1.92
N SER A 139 18.17 60.67 2.26
CA SER A 139 18.93 59.70 1.47
C SER A 139 18.26 58.33 1.35
N ASP A 140 17.67 57.80 2.43
CA ASP A 140 17.07 56.46 2.43
C ASP A 140 15.78 56.38 1.62
N ARG A 141 14.94 57.41 1.67
CA ARG A 141 13.73 57.48 0.83
C ARG A 141 14.12 57.69 -0.63
N MET A 142 15.15 58.51 -0.89
CA MET A 142 15.67 58.73 -2.23
C MET A 142 16.20 57.44 -2.88
N LYS A 143 16.99 56.65 -2.13
CA LYS A 143 17.46 55.33 -2.57
C LYS A 143 16.31 54.40 -2.95
N LYS A 144 15.22 54.38 -2.16
CA LYS A 144 14.03 53.57 -2.47
C LYS A 144 13.36 54.02 -3.76
N SER A 145 13.16 55.32 -3.97
CA SER A 145 12.53 55.84 -5.19
C SER A 145 13.32 55.49 -6.45
N LEU A 146 14.65 55.67 -6.45
CA LEU A 146 15.47 55.31 -7.61
C LEU A 146 15.56 53.81 -7.83
N ARG A 147 15.62 53.02 -6.75
CA ARG A 147 15.52 51.56 -6.81
C ARG A 147 14.22 51.12 -7.46
N ASP A 148 13.09 51.77 -7.12
CA ASP A 148 11.78 51.42 -7.66
C ASP A 148 11.66 51.82 -9.14
N LEU A 149 12.21 52.97 -9.56
CA LEU A 149 12.34 53.33 -10.99
C LEU A 149 13.16 52.30 -11.77
N ASP A 150 14.28 51.85 -11.20
CA ASP A 150 15.09 50.77 -11.78
C ASP A 150 14.33 49.43 -11.84
N TRP A 151 13.56 49.09 -10.80
CA TRP A 151 12.71 47.89 -10.78
C TRP A 151 11.64 47.91 -11.88
N PHE A 152 11.01 49.07 -12.14
CA PHE A 152 10.05 49.19 -13.22
C PHE A 152 10.67 48.87 -14.59
N LEU A 153 11.87 49.38 -14.89
CA LEU A 153 12.58 49.03 -16.15
C LEU A 153 12.97 47.56 -16.19
N ARG A 154 13.51 47.02 -15.09
CA ARG A 154 13.91 45.61 -15.03
C ARG A 154 12.72 44.69 -15.26
N TYR A 155 11.60 44.90 -14.57
CA TYR A 155 10.41 44.08 -14.78
C TYR A 155 9.79 44.29 -16.16
N LEU A 156 9.89 45.49 -16.73
CA LEU A 156 9.45 45.74 -18.10
C LEU A 156 10.27 44.96 -19.12
N THR A 157 11.61 44.99 -19.03
CA THR A 157 12.48 44.18 -19.90
C THR A 157 12.22 42.68 -19.72
N TYR A 158 12.03 42.20 -18.49
CA TYR A 158 11.69 40.80 -18.22
C TYR A 158 10.34 40.41 -18.84
N SER A 159 9.33 41.28 -18.76
CA SER A 159 8.02 41.03 -19.36
C SER A 159 8.09 40.98 -20.89
N ILE A 160 8.88 41.85 -21.52
CA ILE A 160 9.09 41.84 -22.98
C ILE A 160 9.70 40.51 -23.44
N ILE A 161 10.75 40.06 -22.74
CA ILE A 161 11.43 38.79 -23.02
C ILE A 161 10.50 37.59 -22.77
N ALA A 162 9.80 37.57 -21.62
CA ALA A 162 8.84 36.51 -21.27
C ALA A 162 7.62 36.45 -22.21
N GLY A 163 7.30 37.59 -22.82
CA GLY A 163 6.21 37.76 -23.77
C GLY A 163 4.82 37.82 -23.18
N ASP A 164 4.72 38.09 -21.89
CA ASP A 164 3.47 38.22 -21.16
C ASP A 164 3.56 39.38 -20.15
N THR A 165 2.42 39.99 -19.84
CA THR A 165 2.32 41.15 -18.93
C THR A 165 2.13 40.74 -17.47
N ASN A 166 2.05 39.43 -17.18
CA ASN A 166 1.75 38.92 -15.84
C ASN A 166 2.73 39.39 -14.75
N ILE A 167 4.02 39.51 -15.07
CA ILE A 167 5.03 40.04 -14.12
C ILE A 167 4.66 41.47 -13.69
N LEU A 168 4.21 42.30 -14.64
CA LEU A 168 3.80 43.68 -14.36
C LEU A 168 2.47 43.70 -13.60
N SER A 169 1.46 42.98 -14.09
CA SER A 169 0.11 43.04 -13.53
C SER A 169 0.04 42.51 -12.09
N VAL A 170 0.83 41.50 -11.72
CA VAL A 170 0.81 40.96 -10.34
C VAL A 170 1.59 41.81 -9.36
N ASN A 171 2.75 42.33 -9.77
CA ASN A 171 3.64 43.05 -8.85
C ASN A 171 3.28 44.53 -8.66
N ILE A 172 2.63 45.14 -9.66
CA ILE A 172 2.33 46.58 -9.67
C ILE A 172 0.93 46.85 -9.14
N ARG A 173 -0.01 45.92 -9.33
CA ARG A 173 -1.39 46.07 -8.86
C ARG A 173 -1.44 46.25 -7.34
N GLY A 174 -2.04 47.36 -6.90
CA GLY A 174 -2.15 47.69 -5.48
C GLY A 174 -0.88 48.26 -4.85
N LEU A 175 0.22 48.39 -5.61
CA LEU A 175 1.45 49.03 -5.15
C LEU A 175 1.21 50.52 -4.87
N ARG A 176 0.36 51.18 -5.65
CA ARG A 176 0.01 52.60 -5.46
C ARG A 176 -0.43 52.91 -4.04
N GLU A 177 -1.36 52.14 -3.50
CA GLU A 177 -1.89 52.32 -2.14
C GLU A 177 -0.84 52.03 -1.04
N LEU A 178 0.13 51.14 -1.32
CA LEU A 178 1.24 50.87 -0.41
C LEU A 178 2.25 52.03 -0.38
N ILE A 179 2.48 52.67 -1.54
CA ILE A 179 3.44 53.77 -1.69
C ILE A 179 2.85 55.10 -1.25
N ASP A 180 1.53 55.32 -1.38
CA ASP A 180 0.87 56.62 -1.12
C ASP A 180 1.13 57.14 0.31
N ASN A 181 1.32 56.24 1.27
CA ASN A 181 1.69 56.57 2.66
C ASN A 181 3.10 57.20 2.80
N ALA A 182 4.00 56.97 1.83
CA ALA A 182 5.41 57.34 1.90
C ALA A 182 5.85 58.29 0.77
N CYS A 183 5.17 58.28 -0.38
CA CYS A 183 5.48 59.09 -1.55
C CYS A 183 4.18 59.44 -2.30
N SER A 184 4.15 60.61 -2.94
CA SER A 184 3.02 61.00 -3.79
C SER A 184 2.85 60.02 -4.95
N SER A 185 1.69 59.37 -5.04
CA SER A 185 1.33 58.50 -6.17
C SER A 185 1.33 59.23 -7.52
N ALA A 186 0.98 60.52 -7.53
CA ALA A 186 1.05 61.37 -8.72
C ALA A 186 2.47 61.54 -9.25
N ALA A 187 3.48 61.62 -8.37
CA ALA A 187 4.88 61.72 -8.79
C ALA A 187 5.35 60.46 -9.52
N VAL A 188 4.96 59.27 -9.04
CA VAL A 188 5.31 58.00 -9.69
C VAL A 188 4.69 57.90 -11.09
N LEU A 189 3.44 58.35 -11.27
CA LEU A 189 2.78 58.37 -12.58
C LEU A 189 3.50 59.28 -13.58
N VAL A 190 3.89 60.48 -13.15
CA VAL A 190 4.66 61.40 -13.99
C VAL A 190 6.00 60.78 -14.38
N ALA A 191 6.70 60.14 -13.43
CA ALA A 191 7.94 59.45 -13.71
C ALA A 191 7.77 58.33 -14.75
N LEU A 192 6.76 57.46 -14.58
CA LEU A 192 6.49 56.37 -15.53
C LEU A 192 6.12 56.85 -16.93
N ARG A 193 5.35 57.95 -17.04
CA ARG A 193 5.03 58.59 -18.33
C ARG A 193 6.27 59.17 -18.99
N GLU A 194 7.18 59.77 -18.22
CA GLU A 194 8.44 60.27 -18.73
C GLU A 194 9.36 59.13 -19.20
N MET A 195 9.48 58.06 -18.41
CA MET A 195 10.24 56.87 -18.81
C MET A 195 9.70 56.25 -20.09
N ARG A 196 8.37 56.21 -20.24
CA ARG A 196 7.73 55.75 -21.48
C ARG A 196 8.15 56.63 -22.66
N LYS A 197 8.03 57.96 -22.55
CA LYS A 197 8.41 58.89 -23.62
C LYS A 197 9.88 58.74 -24.01
N ALA A 198 10.76 58.81 -23.02
CA ALA A 198 12.21 58.65 -23.19
C ALA A 198 12.59 57.28 -23.78
N CYS A 199 11.86 56.22 -23.44
CA CYS A 199 12.13 54.91 -23.99
C CYS A 199 11.62 54.79 -25.44
N LEU A 200 10.53 55.45 -25.80
CA LEU A 200 9.97 55.37 -27.16
C LEU A 200 10.78 56.15 -28.20
N SER A 201 11.49 57.20 -27.80
CA SER A 201 12.41 57.93 -28.69
C SER A 201 13.64 57.09 -29.07
N LEU A 202 14.02 56.10 -28.27
CA LEU A 202 15.10 55.16 -28.60
C LEU A 202 14.74 54.18 -29.75
N PHE A 203 13.46 54.13 -30.17
CA PHE A 203 12.97 53.15 -31.14
C PHE A 203 12.32 53.77 -32.38
N GLU A 204 12.61 55.04 -32.70
CA GLU A 204 12.05 55.73 -33.88
C GLU A 204 12.34 54.99 -35.20
N ASP A 205 13.50 54.31 -35.27
CA ASP A 205 13.92 53.56 -36.47
C ASP A 205 13.08 52.29 -36.73
N ASN A 206 12.38 51.75 -35.74
CA ASN A 206 11.65 50.48 -35.85
C ASN A 206 10.26 50.57 -35.20
N ALA A 207 9.26 50.91 -36.01
CA ALA A 207 7.87 51.11 -35.56
C ALA A 207 7.27 49.90 -34.82
N ASP A 208 7.58 48.67 -35.23
CA ASP A 208 7.02 47.47 -34.58
C ASP A 208 7.59 47.23 -33.17
N ASN A 209 8.88 47.50 -32.98
CA ASN A 209 9.52 47.45 -31.67
C ASN A 209 8.96 48.54 -30.76
N GLN A 210 8.80 49.75 -31.30
CA GLN A 210 8.21 50.88 -30.59
C GLN A 210 6.77 50.57 -30.13
N ARG A 211 5.94 49.98 -31.00
CA ARG A 211 4.57 49.54 -30.66
C ARG A 211 4.56 48.49 -29.56
N LEU A 212 5.48 47.51 -29.62
CA LEU A 212 5.59 46.47 -28.60
C LEU A 212 5.95 47.08 -27.24
N VAL A 213 6.97 47.93 -27.18
CA VAL A 213 7.40 48.62 -25.96
C VAL A 213 6.26 49.49 -25.40
N ALA A 214 5.59 50.27 -26.26
CA ALA A 214 4.44 51.09 -25.87
C ALA A 214 3.33 50.26 -25.20
N LYS A 215 3.02 49.07 -25.73
CA LYS A 215 2.04 48.16 -25.15
C LYS A 215 2.38 47.78 -23.71
N TYR A 216 3.63 47.41 -23.43
CA TYR A 216 4.06 47.04 -22.07
C TYR A 216 4.05 48.24 -21.11
N PHE A 217 4.54 49.40 -21.53
CA PHE A 217 4.46 50.62 -20.71
C PHE A 217 3.01 51.02 -20.39
N ASN A 218 2.10 50.91 -21.36
CA ASN A 218 0.68 51.17 -21.13
C ASN A 218 0.10 50.22 -20.09
N THR A 219 0.44 48.92 -20.15
CA THR A 219 -0.01 47.97 -19.12
C THR A 219 0.56 48.29 -17.75
N LEU A 220 1.81 48.73 -17.68
CA LEU A 220 2.48 49.12 -16.44
C LEU A 220 1.75 50.30 -15.78
N ILE A 221 1.50 51.37 -16.54
CA ILE A 221 0.84 52.59 -16.06
C ILE A 221 -0.61 52.27 -15.65
N ASN A 222 -1.35 51.54 -16.49
CA ASN A 222 -2.75 51.19 -16.21
C ASN A 222 -2.89 50.35 -14.93
N GLU A 223 -2.00 49.38 -14.68
CA GLU A 223 -2.06 48.55 -13.47
C GLU A 223 -1.63 49.31 -12.21
N PHE A 224 -0.78 50.33 -12.34
CA PHE A 224 -0.44 51.22 -11.23
C PHE A 224 -1.58 52.19 -10.88
N GLU A 225 -2.27 52.74 -11.88
CA GLU A 225 -3.45 53.61 -11.67
C GLU A 225 -4.63 52.84 -11.06
N ALA A 226 -4.69 51.53 -11.26
CA ALA A 226 -5.78 50.72 -10.77
C ALA A 226 -5.69 50.40 -9.27
N SER A 227 -6.84 50.30 -8.62
CA SER A 227 -6.95 50.00 -7.18
C SER A 227 -6.54 48.57 -6.84
N LYS A 228 -6.16 48.35 -5.58
CA LYS A 228 -5.87 47.03 -5.04
C LYS A 228 -7.07 46.10 -5.20
N LEU A 229 -6.78 44.85 -5.54
CA LEU A 229 -7.77 43.79 -5.62
C LEU A 229 -8.22 43.35 -4.22
N GLY A 230 -9.51 43.06 -4.05
CA GLY A 230 -10.06 42.55 -2.80
C GLY A 230 -9.46 41.19 -2.42
N ASP A 231 -9.20 40.98 -1.14
CA ASP A 231 -8.66 39.70 -0.66
C ASP A 231 -9.71 38.59 -0.82
N LYS A 232 -9.28 37.41 -1.29
CA LYS A 232 -10.11 36.21 -1.32
C LYS A 232 -10.28 35.67 0.09
N ILE A 233 -11.51 35.66 0.59
CA ILE A 233 -11.86 35.15 1.92
C ILE A 233 -12.47 33.76 1.78
N ARG A 234 -11.94 32.80 2.54
CA ARG A 234 -12.46 31.44 2.65
C ARG A 234 -13.22 31.29 3.96
N LYS A 235 -14.54 31.44 3.90
CA LYS A 235 -15.44 31.17 5.02
C LYS A 235 -15.72 29.67 5.11
N ARG A 236 -16.06 29.18 6.30
CA ARG A 236 -16.36 27.77 6.57
C ARG A 236 -17.74 27.64 7.18
N SER A 237 -18.43 26.55 6.86
CA SER A 237 -19.77 26.26 7.36
C SER A 237 -19.76 25.62 8.76
N SER A 238 -18.72 24.85 9.10
CA SER A 238 -18.61 24.17 10.40
C SER A 238 -17.60 24.85 11.32
N LYS A 239 -17.85 24.75 12.63
CA LYS A 239 -17.08 25.44 13.69
C LYS A 239 -15.66 24.89 13.88
N ASP A 240 -15.43 23.64 13.51
CA ASP A 240 -14.14 22.95 13.62
C ASP A 240 -13.14 23.36 12.52
N LEU A 241 -13.64 23.94 11.43
CA LEU A 241 -12.85 24.41 10.30
C LEU A 241 -12.47 25.88 10.49
N GLN A 242 -11.22 26.22 10.23
CA GLN A 242 -10.76 27.61 10.29
C GLN A 242 -11.02 28.37 8.99
N GLY A 243 -11.39 29.64 9.11
CA GLY A 243 -11.46 30.59 8.00
C GLY A 243 -10.09 31.16 7.66
N LEU A 244 -9.84 31.45 6.38
CA LEU A 244 -8.56 31.97 5.90
C LEU A 244 -8.75 33.10 4.89
N ARG A 245 -7.70 33.88 4.62
CA ARG A 245 -7.67 34.93 3.59
C ARG A 245 -6.43 34.83 2.71
N LEU A 246 -6.56 35.23 1.45
CA LEU A 246 -5.47 35.27 0.47
C LEU A 246 -5.54 36.55 -0.36
N PRO A 247 -4.44 37.31 -0.52
CA PRO A 247 -4.38 38.41 -1.47
C PRO A 247 -4.66 37.91 -2.88
N GLN A 248 -5.60 38.53 -3.60
CA GLN A 248 -6.02 38.02 -4.92
C GLN A 248 -4.89 38.02 -5.95
N ILE A 249 -3.94 38.96 -5.84
CA ILE A 249 -2.73 39.01 -6.69
C ILE A 249 -1.93 37.69 -6.62
N TYR A 250 -1.83 37.06 -5.44
CA TYR A 250 -1.13 35.78 -5.27
C TYR A 250 -1.81 34.66 -6.05
N SER A 251 -3.13 34.72 -6.20
CA SER A 251 -3.89 33.72 -6.97
C SER A 251 -3.86 33.94 -8.48
N LYS A 252 -3.63 35.19 -8.91
CA LYS A 252 -3.49 35.55 -10.32
C LYS A 252 -2.05 35.32 -10.83
N ALA A 253 -1.10 35.12 -9.93
CA ALA A 253 0.28 34.81 -10.26
C ALA A 253 0.41 33.45 -10.95
N GLY A 254 1.07 33.43 -12.12
CA GLY A 254 1.19 32.24 -12.95
C GLY A 254 -0.09 31.87 -13.70
N THR A 255 -0.14 30.64 -14.21
CA THR A 255 -1.28 30.15 -14.99
C THR A 255 -2.43 29.75 -14.07
N SER A 256 -3.63 30.21 -14.42
CA SER A 256 -4.86 29.71 -13.82
C SER A 256 -5.10 28.24 -14.25
N ILE A 257 -5.75 27.50 -13.36
CA ILE A 257 -6.21 26.14 -13.67
C ILE A 257 -7.54 26.29 -14.42
N GLN A 258 -7.68 25.56 -15.52
CA GLN A 258 -8.90 25.58 -16.33
C GLN A 258 -10.08 24.95 -15.58
N ARG A 259 -11.26 25.55 -15.75
CA ARG A 259 -12.51 25.02 -15.20
C ARG A 259 -13.41 24.54 -16.32
N PHE A 260 -13.88 23.31 -16.18
CA PHE A 260 -14.78 22.69 -17.14
C PHE A 260 -16.21 22.85 -16.63
N VAL A 261 -17.06 23.47 -17.44
CA VAL A 261 -18.47 23.71 -17.12
C VAL A 261 -19.31 23.04 -18.19
N MET A 262 -20.33 22.30 -17.80
CA MET A 262 -21.26 21.65 -18.71
C MET A 262 -22.46 22.57 -18.97
N LYS A 263 -22.71 22.93 -20.24
CA LYS A 263 -23.92 23.63 -20.67
C LYS A 263 -24.54 22.93 -21.88
N THR A 264 -25.84 23.05 -22.03
CA THR A 264 -26.60 22.39 -23.11
C THR A 264 -26.21 22.90 -24.50
N SER A 265 -25.84 24.17 -24.62
CA SER A 265 -25.47 24.85 -25.88
C SER A 265 -24.04 24.59 -26.37
N LEU A 266 -23.22 23.84 -25.61
CA LEU A 266 -21.84 23.56 -26.00
C LEU A 266 -21.74 22.65 -27.22
N SER A 267 -20.64 22.79 -27.96
CA SER A 267 -20.31 21.87 -29.05
C SER A 267 -20.05 20.45 -28.52
N ASN A 268 -20.26 19.44 -29.36
CA ASN A 268 -20.01 18.04 -28.96
C ASN A 268 -18.57 17.82 -28.50
N ASN A 269 -17.60 18.52 -29.10
CA ASN A 269 -16.19 18.42 -28.70
C ASN A 269 -15.95 19.00 -27.29
N GLU A 270 -16.52 20.17 -26.99
CA GLU A 270 -16.43 20.76 -25.65
C GLU A 270 -17.11 19.88 -24.59
N LYS A 271 -18.29 19.33 -24.90
CA LYS A 271 -18.98 18.37 -24.03
C LYS A 271 -18.12 17.15 -23.74
N GLN A 272 -17.45 16.59 -24.76
CA GLN A 272 -16.51 15.48 -24.57
C GLN A 272 -15.29 15.86 -23.72
N LEU A 273 -14.75 17.08 -23.85
CA LEU A 273 -13.65 17.56 -23.01
C LEU A 273 -14.07 17.67 -21.54
N VAL A 274 -15.30 18.13 -21.27
CA VAL A 274 -15.87 18.18 -19.91
C VAL A 274 -16.00 16.77 -19.33
N ILE A 275 -16.55 15.81 -20.09
CA ILE A 275 -16.67 14.40 -19.64
C ILE A 275 -15.29 13.79 -19.35
N LYS A 276 -14.31 14.01 -20.22
CA LYS A 276 -12.92 13.57 -19.98
C LYS A 276 -12.32 14.23 -18.73
N ALA A 277 -12.65 15.49 -18.44
CA ALA A 277 -12.25 16.14 -17.19
C ALA A 277 -12.86 15.46 -15.96
N CYS A 278 -14.14 15.05 -16.01
CA CYS A 278 -14.77 14.28 -14.94
C CYS A 278 -14.03 12.97 -14.66
N TYR A 279 -13.66 12.21 -15.70
CA TYR A 279 -12.91 10.97 -15.53
C TYR A 279 -11.56 11.18 -14.87
N ARG A 280 -10.82 12.20 -15.31
CA ARG A 280 -9.51 12.56 -14.73
C ARG A 280 -9.63 12.97 -13.27
N GLN A 281 -10.67 13.70 -12.90
CA GLN A 281 -10.89 14.10 -11.51
C GLN A 281 -11.25 12.91 -10.60
N ILE A 282 -12.27 12.13 -10.98
CA ILE A 282 -12.84 11.06 -10.16
C ILE A 282 -11.94 9.82 -10.13
N PHE A 283 -11.41 9.40 -11.28
CA PHE A 283 -10.56 8.20 -11.38
C PHE A 283 -9.06 8.50 -11.34
N GLN A 284 -8.66 9.76 -11.17
CA GLN A 284 -7.27 10.26 -11.21
C GLN A 284 -6.61 10.20 -12.60
N ARG A 285 -7.28 9.61 -13.58
CA ARG A 285 -6.79 9.35 -14.93
C ARG A 285 -7.96 9.18 -15.89
N ASP A 286 -7.71 9.33 -17.18
CA ASP A 286 -8.69 9.01 -18.21
C ASP A 286 -8.78 7.49 -18.43
N ILE A 287 -9.85 6.88 -17.92
CA ILE A 287 -10.10 5.43 -18.03
C ILE A 287 -10.68 5.03 -19.39
N ALA A 288 -11.36 5.94 -20.07
CA ALA A 288 -11.94 5.70 -21.39
C ALA A 288 -10.82 5.51 -22.41
N LYS A 289 -9.85 6.42 -22.42
CA LYS A 289 -8.68 6.34 -23.32
C LYS A 289 -7.77 5.15 -23.02
N ALA A 290 -7.56 4.83 -21.74
CA ALA A 290 -6.58 3.81 -21.35
C ALA A 290 -7.10 2.36 -21.43
N TYR A 291 -8.37 2.14 -21.11
CA TYR A 291 -8.95 0.80 -20.94
C TYR A 291 -10.26 0.59 -21.69
N ASN A 292 -10.73 1.59 -22.45
CA ASN A 292 -12.01 1.58 -23.17
C ASN A 292 -13.22 1.34 -22.24
N ILE A 293 -13.18 1.89 -21.02
CA ILE A 293 -14.28 1.84 -20.06
C ILE A 293 -15.09 3.13 -20.18
N ASN A 294 -16.29 3.03 -20.76
CA ASN A 294 -17.19 4.17 -20.99
C ASN A 294 -18.50 3.99 -20.22
N PHE A 295 -19.17 5.10 -19.92
CA PHE A 295 -20.48 5.11 -19.26
C PHE A 295 -21.54 5.68 -20.21
N GLU A 296 -21.78 5.00 -21.33
CA GLU A 296 -22.57 5.51 -22.47
C GLU A 296 -23.94 6.08 -22.07
N SER A 297 -24.68 5.38 -21.20
CA SER A 297 -25.99 5.85 -20.73
C SER A 297 -25.88 7.16 -19.95
N LEU A 298 -24.94 7.25 -19.01
CA LEU A 298 -24.74 8.46 -18.20
C LEU A 298 -24.19 9.62 -19.04
N GLU A 299 -23.27 9.34 -19.97
CA GLU A 299 -22.71 10.34 -20.88
C GLU A 299 -23.80 10.96 -21.76
N SER A 300 -24.67 10.12 -22.35
CA SER A 300 -25.78 10.60 -23.19
C SER A 300 -26.76 11.48 -22.40
N GLN A 301 -27.07 11.12 -21.16
CA GLN A 301 -27.94 11.90 -20.28
C GLN A 301 -27.32 13.25 -19.88
N VAL A 302 -26.00 13.31 -19.70
CA VAL A 302 -25.29 14.57 -19.43
C VAL A 302 -25.21 15.44 -20.68
N ILE A 303 -24.93 14.87 -21.84
CA ILE A 303 -24.85 15.59 -23.12
C ILE A 303 -26.18 16.25 -23.47
N THR A 304 -27.29 15.56 -23.19
CA THR A 304 -28.66 16.06 -23.38
C THR A 304 -29.11 17.04 -22.29
N GLY A 305 -28.39 17.10 -21.16
CA GLY A 305 -28.73 17.97 -20.02
C GLY A 305 -29.83 17.40 -19.11
N GLN A 306 -30.18 16.12 -19.26
CA GLN A 306 -31.09 15.43 -18.32
C GLN A 306 -30.45 15.26 -16.94
N LEU A 307 -29.12 15.03 -16.91
CA LEU A 307 -28.34 14.99 -15.68
C LEU A 307 -27.42 16.20 -15.57
N SER A 308 -27.39 16.78 -14.38
CA SER A 308 -26.37 17.77 -14.02
C SER A 308 -24.98 17.13 -13.87
N ILE A 309 -23.91 17.92 -13.89
CA ILE A 309 -22.56 17.37 -13.66
C ILE A 309 -22.43 16.83 -12.24
N LYS A 310 -23.11 17.46 -11.28
CA LYS A 310 -23.18 17.01 -9.88
C LYS A 310 -23.74 15.60 -9.79
N GLU A 311 -24.83 15.33 -10.50
CA GLU A 311 -25.46 14.01 -10.53
C GLU A 311 -24.62 13.00 -11.28
N PHE A 312 -24.02 13.39 -12.41
CA PHE A 312 -23.08 12.55 -13.14
C PHE A 312 -21.94 12.07 -12.23
N ILE A 313 -21.32 12.98 -11.48
CA ILE A 313 -20.26 12.68 -10.52
C ILE A 313 -20.77 11.76 -9.40
N ARG A 314 -22.00 11.99 -8.91
CA ARG A 314 -22.63 11.10 -7.92
C ARG A 314 -22.76 9.68 -8.46
N PHE A 315 -23.21 9.50 -9.70
CA PHE A 315 -23.33 8.18 -10.32
C PHE A 315 -21.98 7.53 -10.58
N LEU A 316 -20.98 8.29 -11.05
CA LEU A 316 -19.60 7.79 -11.19
C LEU A 316 -19.05 7.29 -9.85
N GLY A 317 -19.27 8.04 -8.76
CA GLY A 317 -18.85 7.65 -7.41
C GLY A 317 -19.52 6.41 -6.84
N LYS A 318 -20.73 6.09 -7.31
CA LYS A 318 -21.49 4.88 -6.94
C LYS A 318 -21.27 3.70 -7.89
N SER A 319 -20.52 3.91 -8.98
CA SER A 319 -20.27 2.88 -9.97
C SER A 319 -19.43 1.72 -9.41
N ASN A 320 -19.62 0.53 -9.99
CA ASN A 320 -18.79 -0.64 -9.67
C ASN A 320 -17.31 -0.39 -9.97
N VAL A 321 -17.00 0.38 -11.03
CA VAL A 321 -15.64 0.75 -11.40
C VAL A 321 -14.96 1.55 -10.27
N TYR A 322 -15.67 2.51 -9.67
CA TYR A 322 -15.14 3.30 -8.56
C TYR A 322 -14.97 2.44 -7.30
N LEU A 323 -15.95 1.57 -7.00
CA LEU A 323 -15.88 0.61 -5.90
C LEU A 323 -14.65 -0.31 -5.99
N ASP A 324 -14.40 -0.88 -7.17
CA ASP A 324 -13.29 -1.80 -7.41
C ASP A 324 -11.94 -1.11 -7.26
N GLN A 325 -11.81 0.11 -7.78
CA GLN A 325 -10.56 0.84 -7.76
C GLN A 325 -10.25 1.46 -6.39
N PHE A 326 -11.23 2.10 -5.74
CA PHE A 326 -10.99 2.98 -4.59
C PHE A 326 -11.63 2.54 -3.27
N ASN A 327 -12.45 1.49 -3.25
CA ASN A 327 -13.03 0.96 -2.01
C ASN A 327 -12.43 -0.41 -1.64
N LYS A 328 -12.59 -1.44 -2.49
CA LYS A 328 -12.21 -2.84 -2.16
C LYS A 328 -10.76 -3.02 -1.70
N ASN A 329 -9.84 -2.24 -2.26
CA ASN A 329 -8.40 -2.33 -2.00
C ASN A 329 -7.90 -1.46 -0.83
N PHE A 330 -8.80 -0.81 -0.10
CA PHE A 330 -8.46 0.17 0.93
C PHE A 330 -9.30 -0.02 2.20
N VAL A 331 -8.74 0.43 3.32
CA VAL A 331 -9.49 0.52 4.58
C VAL A 331 -10.43 1.73 4.52
N ASN A 332 -11.61 1.66 5.15
CA ASN A 332 -12.59 2.76 5.20
C ASN A 332 -11.96 4.12 5.54
N THR A 333 -10.96 4.15 6.42
CA THR A 333 -10.22 5.37 6.78
C THR A 333 -9.52 6.01 5.57
N ARG A 334 -8.91 5.19 4.71
CA ARG A 334 -8.25 5.62 3.48
C ARG A 334 -9.24 5.94 2.37
N VAL A 335 -10.36 5.21 2.31
CA VAL A 335 -11.47 5.49 1.36
C VAL A 335 -11.99 6.92 1.55
N ILE A 336 -12.13 7.38 2.80
CA ILE A 336 -12.54 8.76 3.10
C ILE A 336 -11.52 9.77 2.57
N GLU A 337 -10.22 9.56 2.82
CA GLU A 337 -9.19 10.49 2.34
C GLU A 337 -9.19 10.63 0.81
N LEU A 338 -9.41 9.51 0.10
CA LEU A 338 -9.51 9.50 -1.35
C LEU A 338 -10.82 10.14 -1.83
N SER A 339 -11.96 9.86 -1.19
CA SER A 339 -13.23 10.47 -1.58
C SER A 339 -13.20 12.01 -1.46
N PHE A 340 -12.55 12.55 -0.42
CA PHE A 340 -12.31 13.98 -0.29
C PHE A 340 -11.48 14.57 -1.44
N ARG A 341 -10.47 13.84 -1.91
CA ARG A 341 -9.70 14.21 -3.10
C ARG A 341 -10.59 14.26 -4.35
N HIS A 342 -11.39 13.22 -4.56
CA HIS A 342 -12.19 13.05 -5.79
C HIS A 342 -13.36 14.03 -5.88
N PHE A 343 -14.18 14.09 -4.83
CA PHE A 343 -15.44 14.85 -4.87
C PHE A 343 -15.27 16.31 -4.43
N LEU A 344 -14.37 16.58 -3.48
CA LEU A 344 -14.16 17.93 -2.94
C LEU A 344 -12.85 18.57 -3.39
N GLY A 345 -11.96 17.84 -4.06
CA GLY A 345 -10.68 18.41 -4.52
C GLY A 345 -9.74 18.86 -3.41
N ARG A 346 -9.90 18.40 -2.16
CA ARG A 346 -9.02 18.79 -1.03
C ARG A 346 -8.75 17.63 -0.08
N GLY A 347 -7.83 17.84 0.85
CA GLY A 347 -7.65 16.95 2.01
C GLY A 347 -8.64 17.24 3.14
N LEU A 348 -8.71 16.32 4.10
CA LEU A 348 -9.39 16.54 5.38
C LEU A 348 -8.69 17.66 6.16
N SER A 349 -9.47 18.39 6.97
CA SER A 349 -9.00 19.57 7.71
C SER A 349 -8.96 19.36 9.23
N SER A 350 -9.92 18.60 9.76
CA SER A 350 -10.03 18.35 11.20
C SER A 350 -10.22 16.86 11.51
N LEU A 351 -10.01 16.50 12.79
CA LEU A 351 -10.26 15.15 13.26
C LEU A 351 -11.77 14.91 13.38
N GLU A 352 -12.51 15.93 13.76
CA GLU A 352 -13.94 15.95 13.97
C GLU A 352 -14.68 15.75 12.63
N GLU A 353 -14.20 16.40 11.56
CA GLU A 353 -14.66 16.19 10.19
C GLU A 353 -14.46 14.73 9.77
N PHE A 354 -13.27 14.16 10.03
CA PHE A 354 -13.01 12.75 9.76
C PHE A 354 -13.97 11.83 10.52
N GLN A 355 -14.19 12.07 11.82
CA GLN A 355 -15.09 11.26 12.65
C GLN A 355 -16.53 11.26 12.13
N ARG A 356 -17.03 12.42 11.69
CA ARG A 356 -18.37 12.55 11.10
C ARG A 356 -18.53 11.64 9.87
N TYR A 357 -17.63 11.76 8.90
CA TYR A 357 -17.71 10.95 7.67
C TYR A 357 -17.36 9.48 7.90
N PHE A 358 -16.50 9.18 8.87
CA PHE A 358 -16.24 7.81 9.31
C PHE A 358 -17.48 7.15 9.92
N GLY A 359 -18.28 7.91 10.68
CA GLY A 359 -19.57 7.45 11.19
C GLY A 359 -20.57 7.12 10.06
N ILE A 360 -20.59 7.93 8.99
CA ILE A 360 -21.47 7.71 7.83
C ILE A 360 -21.06 6.45 7.05
N ILE A 361 -19.80 6.32 6.65
CA ILE A 361 -19.35 5.15 5.87
C ILE A 361 -19.50 3.85 6.67
N SER A 362 -19.30 3.89 8.00
CA SER A 362 -19.45 2.70 8.84
C SER A 362 -20.91 2.23 8.97
N LYS A 363 -21.89 3.14 8.83
CA LYS A 363 -23.32 2.83 8.92
C LYS A 363 -23.95 2.48 7.57
N VAL A 364 -23.66 3.28 6.54
CA VAL A 364 -24.36 3.26 5.24
C VAL A 364 -23.48 2.71 4.10
N GLY A 365 -22.17 2.66 4.30
CA GLY A 365 -21.21 2.27 3.27
C GLY A 365 -20.85 3.41 2.31
N LEU A 366 -20.27 3.07 1.16
CA LEU A 366 -19.71 4.05 0.22
C LEU A 366 -20.78 4.97 -0.39
N ASN A 367 -21.94 4.42 -0.77
CA ASN A 367 -22.97 5.20 -1.44
C ASN A 367 -23.46 6.36 -0.56
N GLY A 368 -23.67 6.09 0.73
CA GLY A 368 -24.02 7.13 1.71
C GLY A 368 -22.91 8.17 1.91
N LEU A 369 -21.64 7.74 1.86
CA LEU A 369 -20.51 8.67 1.92
C LEU A 369 -20.51 9.61 0.69
N VAL A 370 -20.65 9.08 -0.52
CA VAL A 370 -20.69 9.88 -1.76
C VAL A 370 -21.85 10.88 -1.73
N ASP A 371 -23.05 10.42 -1.35
CA ASP A 371 -24.21 11.29 -1.21
C ASP A 371 -23.98 12.41 -0.19
N SER A 372 -23.36 12.09 0.96
CA SER A 372 -23.07 13.09 1.99
C SER A 372 -22.05 14.16 1.56
N LEU A 373 -21.12 13.81 0.66
CA LEU A 373 -20.12 14.76 0.14
C LEU A 373 -20.70 15.65 -0.95
N VAL A 374 -21.41 15.05 -1.91
CA VAL A 374 -22.02 15.77 -3.04
C VAL A 374 -23.18 16.67 -2.59
N ASN A 375 -23.93 16.27 -1.56
CA ASN A 375 -25.03 17.08 -1.01
C ASN A 375 -24.55 18.10 0.04
N SER A 376 -23.24 18.23 0.26
CA SER A 376 -22.72 19.21 1.22
C SER A 376 -22.83 20.63 0.68
N GLN A 377 -23.09 21.61 1.57
CA GLN A 377 -23.09 23.03 1.19
C GLN A 377 -21.76 23.44 0.56
N GLU A 378 -20.65 22.89 1.05
CA GLU A 378 -19.33 23.16 0.48
C GLU A 378 -19.25 22.75 -1.00
N TYR A 379 -19.80 21.60 -1.38
CA TYR A 379 -19.79 21.18 -2.77
C TYR A 379 -20.53 22.20 -3.66
N SER A 380 -21.73 22.62 -3.24
CA SER A 380 -22.55 23.60 -3.96
C SER A 380 -21.86 24.96 -4.08
N ASP A 381 -21.19 25.43 -3.02
CA ASP A 381 -20.50 26.74 -3.01
C ASP A 381 -19.32 26.79 -4.00
N TYR A 382 -18.56 25.70 -4.15
CA TYR A 382 -17.36 25.67 -5.00
C TYR A 382 -17.62 25.24 -6.44
N PHE A 383 -18.55 24.30 -6.65
CA PHE A 383 -18.77 23.66 -7.95
C PHE A 383 -20.17 23.91 -8.52
N GLY A 384 -21.16 24.17 -7.65
CA GLY A 384 -22.56 24.22 -8.04
C GLY A 384 -23.00 22.90 -8.67
N GLU A 385 -23.79 22.97 -9.74
CA GLU A 385 -24.32 21.80 -10.44
C GLU A 385 -23.75 21.59 -11.84
N GLU A 386 -23.00 22.57 -12.36
CA GLU A 386 -22.51 22.60 -13.74
C GLU A 386 -20.98 22.46 -13.85
N THR A 387 -20.22 22.77 -12.78
CA THR A 387 -18.75 22.78 -12.82
C THR A 387 -18.17 21.44 -12.37
N VAL A 388 -17.23 20.90 -13.13
CA VAL A 388 -16.47 19.71 -12.74
C VAL A 388 -15.59 20.03 -11.51
N PRO A 389 -15.55 19.17 -10.48
CA PRO A 389 -14.64 19.35 -9.35
C PRO A 389 -13.19 19.41 -9.82
N TYR A 390 -12.42 20.27 -9.16
CA TYR A 390 -11.01 20.50 -9.46
C TYR A 390 -10.19 20.45 -8.18
N LEU A 391 -8.89 20.17 -8.31
CA LEU A 391 -7.97 20.08 -7.18
C LEU A 391 -7.65 21.48 -6.63
N ARG A 392 -8.02 21.72 -5.37
CA ARG A 392 -7.84 22.99 -4.65
C ARG A 392 -6.42 23.11 -4.11
N GLY A 393 -5.49 23.43 -5.01
CA GLY A 393 -4.05 23.49 -4.76
C GLY A 393 -3.54 24.85 -4.24
N LEU A 394 -2.22 24.98 -4.15
CA LEU A 394 -1.58 26.25 -3.82
C LEU A 394 -1.86 27.28 -4.92
N GLY A 395 -2.23 28.49 -4.52
CA GLY A 395 -2.51 29.62 -5.42
C GLY A 395 -4.00 29.81 -5.69
N GLU A 396 -4.80 28.76 -5.77
CA GLU A 396 -6.25 28.92 -6.03
C GLU A 396 -7.00 29.50 -4.83
N GLU A 397 -6.71 28.92 -3.66
CA GLU A 397 -7.33 29.19 -2.37
C GLU A 397 -6.30 29.39 -1.28
N PRO A 398 -6.66 30.11 -0.19
CA PRO A 398 -5.84 30.10 1.00
C PRO A 398 -5.78 28.68 1.59
N GLN A 399 -4.54 28.20 1.77
CA GLN A 399 -4.24 26.88 2.32
C GLN A 399 -3.97 26.95 3.81
N GLU A 400 -4.43 25.94 4.55
CA GLU A 400 -4.11 25.83 5.97
C GLU A 400 -2.77 25.14 6.19
N SER A 401 -2.06 25.54 7.25
CA SER A 401 -0.79 24.90 7.63
C SER A 401 -0.97 23.51 8.23
N LYS A 402 -2.15 23.23 8.81
CA LYS A 402 -2.43 22.01 9.60
C LYS A 402 -2.29 20.73 8.78
N ASN A 403 -2.78 20.73 7.54
CA ASN A 403 -2.78 19.57 6.64
C ASN A 403 -1.86 19.72 5.41
N TRP A 404 -0.95 20.70 5.44
CA TRP A 404 -0.08 21.09 4.32
C TRP A 404 0.59 19.93 3.59
N GLY A 405 1.41 19.14 4.31
CA GLY A 405 2.14 18.00 3.73
C GLY A 405 1.23 16.89 3.17
N PRO A 406 0.26 16.38 3.96
CA PRO A 406 -0.69 15.36 3.50
C PRO A 406 -1.49 15.79 2.27
N GLN A 407 -1.97 17.04 2.21
CA GLN A 407 -2.74 17.54 1.07
C GLN A 407 -1.90 17.55 -0.21
N LEU A 408 -0.66 18.02 -0.15
CA LEU A 408 0.24 18.02 -1.30
C LEU A 408 0.55 16.59 -1.79
N ARG A 409 0.73 15.63 -0.87
CA ARG A 409 0.92 14.21 -1.24
C ARG A 409 -0.35 13.57 -1.81
N LEU A 410 -1.53 14.01 -1.37
CA LEU A 410 -2.83 13.51 -1.83
C LEU A 410 -3.08 13.85 -3.30
N PHE A 411 -2.60 15.01 -3.76
CA PHE A 411 -2.79 15.45 -5.14
C PHE A 411 -1.88 14.74 -6.17
N ASN A 412 -0.95 13.92 -5.72
CA ASN A 412 -0.10 13.13 -6.62
C ASN A 412 -0.77 11.82 -7.06
N TYR A 413 -0.39 11.32 -8.24
CA TYR A 413 -0.82 10.01 -8.75
C TYR A 413 -0.39 8.84 -7.82
N SER A 414 0.72 9.01 -7.09
CA SER A 414 1.19 8.04 -6.09
C SER A 414 0.25 7.89 -4.89
N SER A 415 -0.74 8.76 -4.73
CA SER A 415 -1.70 8.69 -3.63
C SER A 415 -2.51 7.39 -3.63
N ALA A 416 -2.89 6.88 -4.80
CA ALA A 416 -3.60 5.60 -4.92
C ALA A 416 -2.73 4.40 -4.45
N CYS A 417 -1.41 4.49 -4.53
CA CYS A 417 -0.52 3.42 -4.05
C CYS A 417 -0.45 3.37 -2.51
N LYS A 418 -0.66 4.49 -1.82
CA LYS A 418 -0.55 4.56 -0.35
C LYS A 418 -1.77 3.92 0.32
N LYS A 419 -1.53 2.85 1.07
CA LYS A 419 -2.56 2.07 1.77
C LYS A 419 -2.90 2.55 3.19
N ILE A 420 -1.96 3.23 3.84
CA ILE A 420 -2.13 3.71 5.22
C ILE A 420 -2.75 5.11 5.24
N PRO A 421 -3.71 5.38 6.14
CA PRO A 421 -4.30 6.71 6.28
C PRO A 421 -3.28 7.73 6.77
N ASP A 422 -3.29 8.91 6.13
CA ASP A 422 -2.33 9.98 6.38
C ASP A 422 -2.87 11.05 7.32
N PHE A 423 -4.14 11.43 7.17
CA PHE A 423 -4.76 12.54 7.89
C PHE A 423 -5.13 12.12 9.31
N LEU A 424 -5.77 10.95 9.46
CA LEU A 424 -6.15 10.44 10.78
C LEU A 424 -4.94 10.26 11.69
N THR A 425 -3.88 9.62 11.18
CA THR A 425 -2.67 9.35 11.96
C THR A 425 -2.02 10.66 12.38
N LEU A 426 -1.87 11.62 11.46
CA LEU A 426 -1.31 12.94 11.73
C LEU A 426 -2.14 13.76 12.72
N PHE A 427 -3.47 13.82 12.58
CA PHE A 427 -4.32 14.59 13.50
C PHE A 427 -4.32 14.01 14.91
N LEU A 428 -4.26 12.69 15.04
CA LEU A 428 -4.07 12.04 16.34
C LEU A 428 -2.67 12.32 16.91
N ASP A 429 -1.64 12.32 16.06
CA ASP A 429 -0.27 12.59 16.50
C ASP A 429 -0.06 14.04 16.96
N TYR A 430 -0.82 15.01 16.42
CA TYR A 430 -0.82 16.37 16.94
C TYR A 430 -1.34 16.43 18.38
N LYS A 431 -2.34 15.60 18.74
CA LYS A 431 -2.90 15.52 20.09
C LYS A 431 -2.03 14.65 21.02
N SER A 432 -1.36 13.62 20.48
CA SER A 432 -0.62 12.62 21.27
C SER A 432 0.74 13.13 21.79
N LYS A 433 1.48 12.26 22.50
CA LYS A 433 2.88 12.47 22.89
C LYS A 433 3.80 11.91 21.79
N LEU A 434 5.10 12.20 21.88
CA LEU A 434 6.09 11.64 20.95
C LEU A 434 5.98 10.11 20.90
N SER A 435 5.92 9.58 19.68
CA SER A 435 5.83 8.12 19.47
C SER A 435 7.17 7.45 19.75
N ASN A 436 7.13 6.19 20.19
CA ASN A 436 8.34 5.40 20.45
C ASN A 436 8.90 4.79 19.16
N GLN A 437 9.62 5.61 18.39
CA GLN A 437 10.33 5.23 17.18
C GLN A 437 11.75 5.81 17.17
N HIS A 438 12.57 5.37 16.21
CA HIS A 438 13.90 5.96 15.99
C HIS A 438 13.86 7.49 15.80
N PRO A 439 14.87 8.25 16.29
CA PRO A 439 14.91 9.72 16.15
C PRO A 439 14.78 10.25 14.72
N TYR A 440 15.33 9.54 13.73
CA TYR A 440 15.28 9.90 12.31
C TYR A 440 14.08 9.32 11.54
N GLY A 441 13.14 8.65 12.22
CA GLY A 441 11.94 8.09 11.60
C GLY A 441 11.90 6.56 11.59
N LEU A 442 10.70 6.03 11.37
CA LEU A 442 10.34 4.62 11.57
C LEU A 442 11.21 3.62 10.79
N THR A 443 11.71 3.98 9.60
CA THR A 443 12.47 3.07 8.74
C THR A 443 13.92 2.83 9.15
N ASN A 444 14.37 3.49 10.21
CA ASN A 444 15.73 3.36 10.74
C ASN A 444 15.86 2.33 11.86
N ASP A 445 14.73 1.84 12.41
CA ASP A 445 14.75 0.68 13.30
C ASP A 445 14.73 -0.62 12.48
N PRO A 446 15.61 -1.60 12.76
CA PRO A 446 15.53 -2.91 12.13
C PRO A 446 14.37 -3.72 12.70
N LEU A 447 13.90 -4.72 11.95
CA LEU A 447 12.96 -5.70 12.46
C LEU A 447 13.63 -6.59 13.53
N PRO A 448 12.94 -6.92 14.64
CA PRO A 448 13.53 -7.63 15.79
C PRO A 448 13.60 -9.15 15.57
N ILE A 449 14.29 -9.57 14.50
CA ILE A 449 14.51 -10.96 14.09
C ILE A 449 15.92 -11.44 14.45
N GLN A 450 16.14 -12.77 14.44
CA GLN A 450 17.42 -13.38 14.80
C GLN A 450 18.55 -13.01 13.83
N PHE A 451 18.30 -13.11 12.52
CA PHE A 451 19.25 -12.84 11.46
C PHE A 451 18.70 -11.85 10.44
N GLY A 452 19.61 -11.16 9.75
CA GLY A 452 19.27 -10.20 8.69
C GLY A 452 19.12 -8.77 9.20
N ALA A 453 19.76 -7.83 8.51
CA ALA A 453 19.59 -6.41 8.73
C ALA A 453 18.41 -5.89 7.89
N ILE A 454 17.21 -6.34 8.22
CA ILE A 454 15.99 -6.02 7.48
C ILE A 454 15.37 -4.75 8.04
N PHE A 455 15.25 -3.73 7.18
CA PHE A 455 14.58 -2.48 7.48
C PHE A 455 13.34 -2.31 6.61
N PRO A 456 12.24 -1.76 7.13
CA PRO A 456 11.09 -1.46 6.30
C PRO A 456 11.45 -0.40 5.24
N LYS A 457 11.10 -0.66 3.98
CA LYS A 457 11.38 0.24 2.85
C LYS A 457 10.28 1.29 2.74
N SER A 458 10.66 2.57 2.74
CA SER A 458 9.71 3.68 2.54
C SER A 458 9.22 3.82 1.10
N THR A 459 9.94 3.31 0.10
CA THR A 459 9.61 3.45 -1.32
C THR A 459 8.48 2.55 -1.78
N ILE A 460 8.38 1.33 -1.25
CA ILE A 460 7.40 0.31 -1.67
C ILE A 460 6.07 0.51 -0.95
N ASP A 461 6.10 0.63 0.38
CA ASP A 461 4.87 0.73 1.18
C ASP A 461 4.41 2.18 1.45
N LEU A 462 5.23 3.18 1.06
CA LEU A 462 5.03 4.61 1.37
C LEU A 462 4.76 4.87 2.87
N LYS A 463 5.33 4.01 3.73
CA LYS A 463 5.27 4.08 5.19
C LYS A 463 6.29 5.09 5.70
N SER A 464 5.92 6.36 5.75
CA SER A 464 6.73 7.41 6.37
C SER A 464 5.96 8.12 7.47
N LYS A 465 6.52 8.15 8.68
CA LYS A 465 5.99 8.87 9.82
C LYS A 465 7.05 9.85 10.33
N PHE A 466 6.76 11.14 10.29
CA PHE A 466 7.72 12.20 10.62
C PHE A 466 7.41 12.80 11.98
N PHE A 467 8.44 12.88 12.82
CA PHE A 467 8.37 13.49 14.15
C PHE A 467 9.60 14.34 14.38
N PHE A 468 9.45 15.35 15.23
CA PHE A 468 10.57 16.16 15.68
C PHE A 468 11.08 15.60 17.00
N THR A 469 12.27 15.00 16.96
CA THR A 469 13.01 14.63 18.16
C THR A 469 14.06 15.70 18.46
N THR A 470 14.00 16.27 19.66
CA THR A 470 15.04 17.19 20.14
C THR A 470 16.34 16.40 20.39
N ARG A 471 17.46 17.14 20.46
CA ARG A 471 18.78 16.54 20.73
C ARG A 471 18.77 15.72 22.01
N ASP A 472 18.13 16.23 23.06
CA ASP A 472 18.14 15.67 24.41
C ASP A 472 16.90 14.81 24.67
N THR A 473 16.62 13.89 23.76
CA THR A 473 15.55 12.90 23.92
C THR A 473 16.14 11.55 24.31
N ARG A 474 15.43 10.80 25.16
CA ARG A 474 15.77 9.42 25.47
C ARG A 474 14.60 8.51 25.13
N ARG A 475 14.88 7.49 24.32
CA ARG A 475 13.94 6.45 23.97
C ARG A 475 13.70 5.52 25.16
N ILE A 476 12.44 5.14 25.36
CA ILE A 476 12.06 4.15 26.36
C ILE A 476 12.35 2.77 25.77
N LEU A 477 13.33 2.09 26.36
CA LEU A 477 13.69 0.72 26.03
C LEU A 477 13.17 -0.24 27.11
N VAL A 478 12.65 -1.39 26.67
CA VAL A 478 12.14 -2.42 27.57
C VAL A 478 13.25 -3.45 27.80
N ARG A 479 13.56 -3.75 29.07
CA ARG A 479 14.52 -4.80 29.42
C ARG A 479 14.01 -6.15 28.93
N TYR A 480 14.86 -6.92 28.27
CA TYR A 480 14.54 -8.31 27.95
C TYR A 480 14.87 -9.19 29.18
N GLY A 481 13.93 -9.24 30.11
CA GLY A 481 14.07 -9.82 31.45
C GLY A 481 13.25 -9.04 32.49
N PRO A 482 13.49 -9.22 33.79
CA PRO A 482 12.76 -8.49 34.83
C PRO A 482 12.98 -6.98 34.72
N GLY A 483 11.89 -6.21 34.66
CA GLY A 483 11.92 -4.75 34.45
C GLY A 483 12.61 -3.94 35.56
N ILE A 484 12.75 -4.53 36.76
CA ILE A 484 13.42 -3.93 37.93
C ILE A 484 14.90 -3.65 37.64
N TYR A 485 15.53 -4.48 36.79
CA TYR A 485 16.93 -4.36 36.38
C TYR A 485 17.10 -3.50 35.13
N ASN A 486 16.26 -2.46 34.99
CA ASN A 486 16.47 -1.46 33.95
C ASN A 486 17.70 -0.61 34.33
N GLN A 487 18.69 -0.51 33.44
CA GLN A 487 19.96 0.14 33.71
C GLN A 487 19.80 1.65 33.94
N ILE A 488 18.65 2.20 33.56
CA ILE A 488 18.31 3.60 33.81
C ILE A 488 18.06 3.84 35.30
N SER A 489 17.36 2.95 35.99
CA SER A 489 17.09 3.08 37.43
C SER A 489 18.15 2.38 38.29
N LYS A 490 18.73 1.28 37.79
CA LYS A 490 19.74 0.49 38.51
C LYS A 490 20.97 0.25 37.63
N PRO A 491 21.87 1.23 37.46
CA PRO A 491 23.05 1.11 36.60
C PRO A 491 24.00 -0.01 37.02
N ASN A 492 24.10 -0.28 38.32
CA ASN A 492 24.95 -1.34 38.89
C ASN A 492 24.50 -2.77 38.51
N SER A 493 23.34 -2.94 37.85
CA SER A 493 22.79 -4.25 37.48
C SER A 493 23.21 -4.78 36.11
N ARG A 494 24.18 -4.14 35.44
CA ARG A 494 24.58 -4.44 34.06
C ARG A 494 25.05 -5.88 33.83
N ASN A 495 25.80 -6.47 34.77
CA ASN A 495 26.37 -7.84 34.68
C ASN A 495 25.66 -8.88 35.59
N LEU A 496 24.44 -8.59 36.07
CA LEU A 496 23.73 -9.55 36.92
C LEU A 496 23.10 -10.68 36.07
N ARG A 497 23.33 -11.93 36.48
CA ARG A 497 22.65 -13.11 35.92
C ARG A 497 21.29 -13.29 36.58
N PHE A 498 20.27 -13.69 35.80
CA PHE A 498 18.90 -13.86 36.27
C PHE A 498 18.44 -15.31 36.09
N GLN A 499 17.62 -15.81 37.01
CA GLN A 499 16.97 -17.14 36.92
C GLN A 499 15.58 -17.09 36.26
N VAL A 500 15.17 -15.94 35.75
CA VAL A 500 13.87 -15.69 35.11
C VAL A 500 14.02 -15.75 33.58
N ILE A 501 12.91 -15.72 32.84
CA ILE A 501 12.85 -15.61 31.38
C ILE A 501 13.77 -14.47 30.89
N ALA A 502 14.93 -14.87 30.39
CA ALA A 502 16.02 -14.02 29.93
C ALA A 502 16.80 -14.81 28.85
N PRO A 503 17.57 -14.12 27.97
CA PRO A 503 18.37 -14.83 26.98
C PRO A 503 19.48 -15.61 27.69
N ARG A 504 19.84 -16.77 27.14
CA ARG A 504 20.94 -17.59 27.66
C ARG A 504 22.26 -16.83 27.52
N ILE A 505 22.99 -16.73 28.62
CA ILE A 505 24.30 -16.08 28.68
C ILE A 505 25.38 -17.14 28.50
N PHE A 506 26.32 -16.90 27.58
CA PHE A 506 27.48 -17.76 27.35
C PHE A 506 28.73 -17.05 27.85
N SER A 507 29.54 -17.76 28.63
CA SER A 507 30.73 -17.22 29.30
C SER A 507 31.88 -18.22 29.18
N THR A 508 33.08 -17.74 28.89
CA THR A 508 34.29 -18.59 28.86
C THR A 508 34.76 -19.03 30.24
N LYS A 509 34.28 -18.40 31.32
CA LYS A 509 34.57 -18.80 32.70
C LYS A 509 33.73 -20.00 33.17
N ASP A 510 32.66 -20.34 32.45
CA ASP A 510 31.77 -21.40 32.86
C ASP A 510 32.33 -22.75 32.38
N GLU A 511 32.91 -23.54 33.30
CA GLU A 511 33.61 -24.80 33.00
C GLU A 511 32.74 -25.85 32.27
N LYS A 512 31.42 -25.74 32.37
CA LYS A 512 30.45 -26.64 31.72
C LYS A 512 30.31 -26.41 30.22
N LEU A 513 30.77 -25.28 29.68
CA LEU A 513 30.60 -24.90 28.28
C LEU A 513 31.86 -25.21 27.47
N SER A 514 31.69 -25.86 26.31
CA SER A 514 32.82 -26.10 25.41
C SER A 514 33.15 -24.85 24.59
N ILE A 515 34.42 -24.70 24.21
CA ILE A 515 34.87 -23.58 23.37
C ILE A 515 34.10 -23.55 22.03
N ARG A 516 33.77 -24.72 21.47
CA ARG A 516 32.92 -24.85 20.26
C ARG A 516 31.48 -24.36 20.47
N GLN A 517 30.92 -24.54 21.66
CA GLN A 517 29.61 -23.96 21.98
C GLN A 517 29.68 -22.43 22.09
N ILE A 518 30.79 -21.90 22.59
CA ILE A 518 31.01 -20.45 22.68
C ILE A 518 31.23 -19.84 21.30
N THR A 519 32.03 -20.47 20.42
CA THR A 519 32.20 -20.00 19.04
C THR A 519 30.88 -20.01 18.28
N SER A 520 30.09 -21.09 18.40
CA SER A 520 28.77 -21.16 17.77
C SER A 520 27.82 -20.08 18.29
N ALA A 521 27.83 -19.81 19.61
CA ALA A 521 27.08 -18.69 20.19
C ALA A 521 27.51 -17.32 19.65
N ILE A 522 28.82 -17.09 19.45
CA ILE A 522 29.36 -15.84 18.89
C ILE A 522 28.91 -15.67 17.42
N TYR A 523 28.96 -16.73 16.61
CA TYR A 523 28.46 -16.69 15.23
C TYR A 523 26.96 -16.38 15.17
N ILE A 524 26.14 -17.07 15.98
CA ILE A 524 24.70 -16.80 16.09
C ILE A 524 24.46 -15.36 16.56
N ARG A 525 25.28 -14.85 17.48
CA ARG A 525 25.10 -13.48 17.96
C ARG A 525 25.36 -12.45 16.86
N LEU A 526 26.53 -12.52 16.22
CA LEU A 526 26.99 -11.49 15.28
C LEU A 526 26.29 -11.59 13.92
N PHE A 527 26.23 -12.79 13.34
CA PHE A 527 25.65 -13.00 12.01
C PHE A 527 24.16 -13.42 12.07
N GLY A 528 23.67 -13.88 13.22
CA GLY A 528 22.31 -14.43 13.34
C GLY A 528 22.17 -15.85 12.81
N ARG A 529 23.16 -16.35 12.08
CA ARG A 529 23.21 -17.65 11.41
C ARG A 529 24.62 -18.23 11.49
N PHE A 530 24.74 -19.52 11.19
CA PHE A 530 26.04 -20.07 10.85
C PHE A 530 26.50 -19.55 9.48
N VAL A 531 27.80 -19.26 9.41
CA VAL A 531 28.49 -18.74 8.23
C VAL A 531 28.66 -19.88 7.21
N TYR A 532 28.58 -19.58 5.91
CA TYR A 532 28.76 -20.61 4.88
C TYR A 532 30.19 -21.18 4.90
N SER A 533 30.39 -22.37 4.34
CA SER A 533 31.70 -23.05 4.34
C SER A 533 32.80 -22.19 3.69
N GLU A 534 32.52 -21.60 2.53
CA GLU A 534 33.45 -20.72 1.81
C GLU A 534 33.74 -19.43 2.58
N GLU A 535 32.68 -18.79 3.05
CA GLU A 535 32.73 -17.61 3.90
C GLU A 535 33.61 -17.85 5.15
N LYS A 536 33.49 -19.04 5.76
CA LYS A 536 34.24 -19.44 6.96
C LYS A 536 35.75 -19.52 6.70
N LEU A 537 36.19 -19.84 5.49
CA LEU A 537 37.63 -19.88 5.14
C LEU A 537 38.32 -18.53 5.40
N SER A 538 37.63 -17.42 5.11
CA SER A 538 38.16 -16.06 5.32
C SER A 538 38.38 -15.70 6.80
N ILE A 539 37.67 -16.39 7.71
CA ILE A 539 37.63 -16.10 9.15
C ILE A 539 38.35 -17.18 9.97
N MET A 540 38.66 -18.35 9.37
CA MET A 540 39.20 -19.53 10.04
C MET A 540 40.46 -19.25 10.87
N LYS A 541 41.29 -18.29 10.44
CA LYS A 541 42.47 -17.83 11.19
C LYS A 541 42.10 -17.39 12.61
N TYR A 542 41.05 -16.57 12.75
CA TYR A 542 40.61 -16.04 14.03
C TYR A 542 39.96 -17.12 14.90
N GLU A 543 39.25 -18.07 14.28
CA GLU A 543 38.63 -19.20 14.98
C GLU A 543 39.69 -20.09 15.63
N LYS A 544 40.74 -20.46 14.88
CA LYS A 544 41.87 -21.24 15.43
C LYS A 544 42.57 -20.51 16.58
N GLN A 545 42.76 -19.19 16.45
CA GLN A 545 43.37 -18.38 17.52
C GLN A 545 42.51 -18.37 18.80
N PHE A 546 41.19 -18.33 18.66
CA PHE A 546 40.27 -18.40 19.79
C PHE A 546 40.18 -19.80 20.40
N GLU A 547 40.17 -20.85 19.57
CA GLU A 547 40.23 -22.25 20.03
C GLU A 547 41.50 -22.53 20.86
N ASN A 548 42.64 -21.98 20.44
CA ASN A 548 43.92 -22.06 21.14
C ASN A 548 44.01 -21.15 22.38
N ARG A 549 42.93 -20.42 22.73
CA ARG A 549 42.88 -19.44 23.83
C ARG A 549 43.90 -18.30 23.72
N ALA A 550 44.41 -18.01 22.53
CA ALA A 550 45.34 -16.91 22.30
C ALA A 550 44.66 -15.53 22.35
N ILE A 551 43.34 -15.49 22.17
CA ILE A 551 42.53 -14.28 22.05
C ILE A 551 41.30 -14.36 22.98
N SER A 552 40.95 -13.25 23.64
CA SER A 552 39.74 -13.14 24.48
C SER A 552 38.44 -13.10 23.65
N THR A 553 37.26 -13.25 24.28
CA THR A 553 35.99 -13.22 23.52
C THR A 553 35.78 -11.85 22.86
N GLN A 554 36.11 -10.76 23.55
CA GLN A 554 36.02 -9.40 23.02
C GLN A 554 36.93 -9.22 21.81
N ASN A 555 38.19 -9.65 21.89
CA ASN A 555 39.14 -9.52 20.79
C ASN A 555 38.74 -10.40 19.59
N PHE A 556 38.17 -11.58 19.83
CA PHE A 556 37.63 -12.43 18.77
C PHE A 556 36.44 -11.76 18.07
N ILE A 557 35.50 -11.18 18.84
CA ILE A 557 34.39 -10.38 18.30
C ILE A 557 34.91 -9.17 17.50
N ARG A 558 35.96 -8.48 18.00
CA ARG A 558 36.61 -7.37 17.29
C ARG A 558 37.12 -7.81 15.91
N CYS A 559 37.81 -8.95 15.83
CA CYS A 559 38.32 -9.48 14.56
C CYS A 559 37.18 -9.86 13.59
N LEU A 560 36.12 -10.49 14.10
CA LEU A 560 34.94 -10.85 13.29
C LEU A 560 34.23 -9.63 12.72
N LEU A 561 34.03 -8.58 13.51
CA LEU A 561 33.39 -7.34 13.07
C LEU A 561 34.24 -6.59 12.03
N LYS A 562 35.56 -6.61 12.17
CA LYS A 562 36.49 -6.00 11.22
C LYS A 562 36.71 -6.85 9.95
N SER A 563 36.16 -8.06 9.88
CA SER A 563 36.26 -8.90 8.69
C SER A 563 35.56 -8.28 7.47
N SER A 564 36.09 -8.56 6.28
CA SER A 564 35.46 -8.16 5.02
C SER A 564 34.04 -8.72 4.88
N LEU A 565 33.81 -9.93 5.40
CA LEU A 565 32.52 -10.59 5.39
C LEU A 565 31.46 -9.84 6.19
N PHE A 566 31.76 -9.48 7.45
CA PHE A 566 30.78 -8.75 8.27
C PHE A 566 30.47 -7.37 7.65
N ARG A 567 31.51 -6.71 7.11
CA ARG A 567 31.39 -5.42 6.43
C ARG A 567 30.53 -5.51 5.15
N SER A 568 30.70 -6.54 4.33
CA SER A 568 29.90 -6.70 3.11
C SER A 568 28.42 -6.91 3.41
N LEU A 569 28.11 -7.66 4.47
CA LEU A 569 26.73 -7.95 4.88
C LEU A 569 26.01 -6.73 5.48
N TYR A 570 26.65 -6.00 6.39
CA TYR A 570 25.96 -5.05 7.26
C TYR A 570 26.45 -3.61 7.18
N TRP A 571 27.50 -3.32 6.42
CA TRP A 571 28.00 -1.95 6.26
C TRP A 571 27.81 -1.45 4.83
N ASN A 572 28.32 -2.18 3.83
CA ASN A 572 28.35 -1.70 2.45
C ASN A 572 26.94 -1.54 1.82
N ASN A 573 25.99 -2.39 2.22
CA ASN A 573 24.65 -2.44 1.61
C ASN A 573 23.61 -1.56 2.32
N LEU A 574 23.96 -0.95 3.45
CA LEU A 574 23.02 -0.23 4.31
C LEU A 574 23.31 1.28 4.33
N TYR A 575 22.25 2.06 4.54
CA TYR A 575 22.41 3.47 4.91
C TYR A 575 23.24 3.58 6.20
N ILE A 576 24.17 4.54 6.28
CA ILE A 576 25.16 4.64 7.37
C ILE A 576 24.50 4.61 8.75
N CYS A 577 23.44 5.39 9.00
CA CYS A 577 22.79 5.37 10.32
C CYS A 577 22.07 4.04 10.60
N LYS A 578 21.54 3.36 9.58
CA LYS A 578 20.95 2.02 9.73
C LYS A 578 22.01 0.98 10.08
N ALA A 579 23.17 1.07 9.43
CA ALA A 579 24.32 0.21 9.73
C ALA A 579 24.81 0.42 11.17
N ILE A 580 25.00 1.69 11.59
CA ILE A 580 25.38 2.04 12.96
C ILE A 580 24.37 1.48 13.97
N GLU A 581 23.07 1.70 13.76
CA GLU A 581 22.02 1.21 14.66
C GLU A 581 22.02 -0.32 14.75
N TYR A 582 22.12 -1.02 13.62
CA TYR A 582 22.15 -2.49 13.60
C TYR A 582 23.39 -3.06 14.31
N ILE A 583 24.57 -2.52 14.02
CA ILE A 583 25.83 -2.94 14.63
C ILE A 583 25.80 -2.67 16.13
N HIS A 584 25.29 -1.51 16.54
CA HIS A 584 25.10 -1.16 17.95
C HIS A 584 24.19 -2.17 18.67
N ILE A 585 23.05 -2.55 18.07
CA ILE A 585 22.15 -3.58 18.61
C ILE A 585 22.87 -4.92 18.78
N LYS A 586 23.72 -5.32 17.83
CA LYS A 586 24.46 -6.60 17.88
C LYS A 586 25.59 -6.60 18.91
N ILE A 587 26.34 -5.52 19.06
CA ILE A 587 27.48 -5.44 19.99
C ILE A 587 27.03 -5.16 21.42
N ILE A 588 26.22 -4.11 21.63
CA ILE A 588 25.85 -3.64 22.97
C ILE A 588 24.60 -4.38 23.48
N GLY A 589 23.78 -4.97 22.60
CA GLY A 589 22.56 -5.67 23.00
C GLY A 589 21.35 -4.78 23.20
N ARG A 590 21.39 -3.53 22.75
CA ARG A 590 20.24 -2.61 22.76
C ARG A 590 20.27 -1.67 21.56
N PRO A 591 19.12 -1.13 21.15
CA PRO A 591 19.08 0.03 20.27
C PRO A 591 19.67 1.27 20.96
N THR A 592 19.95 2.30 20.18
CA THR A 592 20.44 3.58 20.71
C THR A 592 19.37 4.30 21.52
N TYR A 593 19.79 5.06 22.53
CA TYR A 593 18.91 5.80 23.41
C TYR A 593 18.46 7.12 22.81
N SER A 594 19.39 7.86 22.24
CA SER A 594 19.20 9.26 21.87
C SER A 594 19.82 9.57 20.53
N ARG A 595 19.41 10.71 19.96
CA ARG A 595 20.05 11.25 18.76
C ARG A 595 21.53 11.58 18.99
N GLN A 596 21.91 11.95 20.22
CA GLN A 596 23.31 12.25 20.56
C GLN A 596 24.22 11.02 20.41
N GLU A 597 23.73 9.85 20.84
CA GLU A 597 24.49 8.59 20.76
C GLU A 597 24.79 8.22 19.30
N ILE A 598 23.78 8.27 18.42
CA ILE A 598 23.98 8.00 16.99
C ILE A 598 24.88 9.06 16.34
N ASN A 599 24.65 10.34 16.63
CA ASN A 599 25.47 11.43 16.10
C ASN A 599 26.95 11.26 16.48
N LYS A 600 27.24 10.79 17.70
CA LYS A 600 28.62 10.52 18.16
C LYS A 600 29.29 9.48 17.25
N TYR A 601 28.63 8.34 17.02
CA TYR A 601 29.16 7.30 16.15
C TYR A 601 29.25 7.75 14.69
N PHE A 602 28.27 8.52 14.22
CA PHE A 602 28.28 9.10 12.88
C PHE A 602 29.50 10.02 12.68
N ASN A 603 29.81 10.88 13.65
CA ASN A 603 30.98 11.75 13.60
C ASN A 603 32.30 10.95 13.58
N ILE A 604 32.40 9.89 14.38
CA ILE A 604 33.57 9.00 14.37
C ILE A 604 33.72 8.33 13.00
N VAL A 605 32.62 7.87 12.41
CA VAL A 605 32.64 7.28 11.07
C VAL A 605 33.09 8.30 10.03
N TYR A 606 32.58 9.54 10.11
CA TYR A 606 32.95 10.60 9.19
C TYR A 606 34.43 10.98 9.28
N GLN A 607 35.00 11.04 10.49
CA GLN A 607 36.38 11.45 10.72
C GLN A 607 37.40 10.31 10.55
N ALA A 608 37.10 9.12 11.08
CA ALA A 608 38.07 8.03 11.25
C ALA A 608 37.61 6.69 10.64
N GLY A 609 36.41 6.63 10.07
CA GLY A 609 35.91 5.46 9.34
C GLY A 609 35.36 4.32 10.21
N TYR A 610 35.05 3.22 9.52
CA TYR A 610 34.34 2.06 10.07
C TYR A 610 35.09 1.34 11.20
N TYR A 611 36.39 1.09 11.02
CA TYR A 611 37.19 0.30 11.96
C TYR A 611 37.30 0.99 13.33
N ARG A 612 37.52 2.31 13.33
CA ARG A 612 37.57 3.11 14.56
C ARG A 612 36.22 3.17 15.26
N MET A 613 35.13 3.17 14.50
CA MET A 613 33.78 3.09 15.08
C MET A 613 33.57 1.77 15.82
N ILE A 614 33.96 0.62 15.25
CA ILE A 614 33.87 -0.67 15.97
C ILE A 614 34.67 -0.64 17.27
N ASP A 615 35.91 -0.14 17.22
CA ASP A 615 36.76 -0.02 18.41
C ASP A 615 36.08 0.85 19.47
N SER A 616 35.54 2.01 19.07
CA SER A 616 34.82 2.91 20.00
C SER A 616 33.59 2.29 20.67
N ILE A 617 32.93 1.32 20.03
CA ILE A 617 31.78 0.61 20.61
C ILE A 617 32.25 -0.48 21.58
N LEU A 618 33.25 -1.28 21.20
CA LEU A 618 33.77 -2.37 22.03
C LEU A 618 34.54 -1.88 23.26
N ASP A 619 35.23 -0.75 23.12
CA ASP A 619 36.00 -0.13 24.19
C ASP A 619 35.11 0.81 25.05
N SER A 620 33.80 0.83 24.80
CA SER A 620 32.86 1.62 25.59
C SER A 620 32.72 1.06 27.00
N VAL A 621 32.58 1.97 27.98
CA VAL A 621 32.36 1.62 29.39
C VAL A 621 31.16 0.69 29.56
N GLU A 622 30.08 0.90 28.79
CA GLU A 622 28.90 0.05 28.86
C GLU A 622 29.16 -1.38 28.39
N TYR A 623 29.97 -1.57 27.34
CA TYR A 623 30.34 -2.90 26.86
C TYR A 623 31.19 -3.63 27.90
N VAL A 624 32.24 -2.95 28.41
CA VAL A 624 33.17 -3.51 29.40
C VAL A 624 32.43 -3.91 30.69
N GLU A 625 31.54 -3.06 31.21
CA GLU A 625 30.77 -3.39 32.41
C GLU A 625 29.72 -4.49 32.20
N SER A 626 29.14 -4.61 31.01
CA SER A 626 28.05 -5.57 30.75
C SER A 626 28.54 -6.96 30.35
N PHE A 627 29.59 -7.03 29.54
CA PHE A 627 30.08 -8.28 28.95
C PHE A 627 31.52 -8.59 29.32
N SER A 628 32.34 -7.57 29.62
CA SER A 628 33.79 -7.71 29.83
C SER A 628 34.45 -8.55 28.71
N ASP A 629 35.54 -9.24 29.01
CA ASP A 629 36.35 -9.94 28.00
C ASP A 629 36.01 -11.42 27.83
N PHE A 630 35.00 -11.90 28.58
CA PHE A 630 34.67 -13.32 28.68
C PHE A 630 33.21 -13.68 28.38
N ILE A 631 32.28 -12.71 28.33
CA ILE A 631 30.85 -12.98 28.04
C ILE A 631 30.57 -12.71 26.56
N VAL A 632 29.78 -13.58 25.94
CA VAL A 632 29.25 -13.34 24.59
C VAL A 632 28.10 -12.33 24.66
N PRO A 633 28.10 -11.26 23.84
CA PRO A 633 26.99 -10.30 23.83
C PRO A 633 25.64 -10.97 23.63
N TYR A 634 24.62 -10.44 24.30
CA TYR A 634 23.25 -10.94 24.20
C TYR A 634 22.25 -9.78 24.14
N GLU A 635 21.01 -10.05 23.72
CA GLU A 635 19.96 -9.02 23.66
C GLU A 635 19.57 -8.57 25.08
N ARG A 636 19.95 -7.35 25.44
CA ARG A 636 19.68 -6.76 26.75
C ARG A 636 18.38 -5.96 26.78
N TYR A 637 18.12 -5.17 25.74
CA TYR A 637 16.92 -4.34 25.63
C TYR A 637 16.29 -4.44 24.25
N VAL A 638 14.96 -4.31 24.25
CA VAL A 638 14.12 -4.34 23.06
C VAL A 638 13.20 -3.12 23.03
N VAL A 639 12.80 -2.74 21.82
CA VAL A 639 11.79 -1.69 21.61
C VAL A 639 10.38 -2.24 21.94
N PRO A 640 9.40 -1.43 22.38
CA PRO A 640 8.06 -1.94 22.69
C PRO A 640 7.36 -2.65 21.53
N SER A 641 7.60 -2.22 20.28
CA SER A 641 7.08 -2.91 19.10
C SER A 641 7.65 -4.33 18.95
N ALA A 642 8.89 -4.56 19.42
CA ALA A 642 9.48 -5.89 19.44
C ALA A 642 8.85 -6.77 20.51
N VAL A 643 8.55 -6.21 21.70
CA VAL A 643 7.85 -6.93 22.78
C VAL A 643 6.49 -7.45 22.30
N SER A 644 5.72 -6.60 21.61
CA SER A 644 4.42 -7.01 21.05
C SER A 644 4.58 -8.04 19.93
N SER A 645 5.56 -7.87 19.04
CA SER A 645 5.79 -8.81 17.93
C SER A 645 6.17 -10.22 18.41
N ARG A 646 6.91 -10.31 19.52
CA ARG A 646 7.36 -11.56 20.13
C ARG A 646 6.31 -12.18 21.08
N GLY A 647 5.20 -11.49 21.33
CA GLY A 647 4.16 -11.97 22.25
C GLY A 647 4.60 -12.08 23.71
N ILE A 648 5.62 -11.31 24.12
CA ILE A 648 6.18 -11.34 25.49
C ILE A 648 5.26 -10.62 26.48
N SER A 649 4.36 -9.76 25.99
CA SER A 649 3.27 -9.22 26.82
C SER A 649 2.37 -10.37 27.29
N PRO A 650 1.91 -10.38 28.55
CA PRO A 650 0.89 -11.32 28.95
C PRO A 650 -0.30 -11.12 28.02
N LYS A 651 -0.63 -12.12 27.20
CA LYS A 651 -2.01 -12.24 26.73
C LYS A 651 -2.79 -12.40 28.01
N ILE A 652 -3.43 -11.31 28.47
CA ILE A 652 -4.51 -11.43 29.43
C ILE A 652 -5.53 -12.29 28.68
N ASN A 653 -5.43 -13.60 28.89
CA ASN A 653 -6.54 -14.48 28.65
C ASN A 653 -7.62 -13.87 29.54
N ASN A 654 -8.59 -13.19 28.94
CA ASN A 654 -9.83 -12.71 29.56
C ASN A 654 -10.67 -13.92 30.02
N VAL A 655 -10.04 -14.91 30.66
CA VAL A 655 -10.69 -16.02 31.33
C VAL A 655 -11.33 -15.50 32.62
N PHE A 656 -10.80 -14.42 33.23
CA PHE A 656 -11.37 -13.85 34.45
C PHE A 656 -12.54 -12.86 34.24
N LEU A 657 -12.81 -12.39 33.01
CA LEU A 657 -13.91 -11.44 32.73
C LEU A 657 -15.16 -12.10 32.11
N LYS A 658 -15.19 -13.43 31.96
CA LYS A 658 -16.31 -14.18 31.35
C LYS A 658 -17.04 -15.12 32.31
N ASN A 659 -16.91 -14.94 33.62
CA ASN A 659 -17.65 -15.72 34.62
C ASN A 659 -18.85 -14.95 35.20
N LEU A 660 -19.48 -14.07 34.40
CA LEU A 660 -20.72 -13.39 34.78
C LEU A 660 -21.83 -13.51 33.73
N ASP A 661 -21.75 -14.49 32.82
CA ASP A 661 -22.82 -14.75 31.85
C ASP A 661 -23.58 -16.04 32.22
N ASN A 662 -24.78 -15.81 32.76
CA ASN A 662 -26.00 -16.64 32.71
C ASN A 662 -25.90 -18.11 33.13
N TYR A 663 -26.30 -18.37 34.38
CA TYR A 663 -26.74 -19.66 34.91
C TYR A 663 -28.08 -20.12 34.32
N SER A 664 -28.21 -20.16 32.99
CA SER A 664 -29.33 -20.79 32.34
C SER A 664 -28.91 -21.48 31.04
N ILE A 665 -29.09 -22.81 31.06
CA ILE A 665 -29.06 -23.75 29.92
C ILE A 665 -27.69 -24.36 29.57
N LYS A 666 -27.41 -25.55 30.13
CA LYS A 666 -27.21 -26.80 29.35
C LYS A 666 -26.92 -28.02 30.25
N PHE A 667 -27.91 -28.90 30.38
CA PHE A 667 -27.67 -30.30 30.74
C PHE A 667 -26.75 -30.91 29.66
N ASN A 668 -25.60 -31.41 30.08
CA ASN A 668 -24.60 -32.14 29.28
C ASN A 668 -24.02 -31.42 28.07
N SER A 669 -23.16 -30.43 28.30
CA SER A 669 -22.08 -30.15 27.36
C SER A 669 -20.77 -29.89 28.09
N SER A 670 -20.07 -30.96 28.47
CA SER A 670 -18.63 -30.84 28.62
C SER A 670 -18.05 -30.62 27.21
N PRO A 671 -17.29 -29.55 26.96
CA PRO A 671 -16.53 -29.42 25.72
C PRO A 671 -15.37 -30.40 25.79
N LEU A 672 -15.65 -31.68 25.53
CA LEU A 672 -14.62 -32.69 25.36
C LEU A 672 -13.75 -32.24 24.19
N LYS A 673 -12.44 -32.07 24.43
CA LYS A 673 -11.45 -31.92 23.35
C LYS A 673 -11.55 -33.17 22.47
N LEU A 674 -12.29 -33.06 21.37
CA LEU A 674 -12.51 -34.17 20.45
C LEU A 674 -11.25 -34.34 19.61
N ASN A 675 -10.42 -35.31 19.98
CA ASN A 675 -9.34 -35.80 19.11
C ASN A 675 -9.96 -36.52 17.91
N PHE A 676 -9.34 -36.41 16.73
CA PHE A 676 -9.79 -37.10 15.51
C PHE A 676 -10.04 -38.61 15.75
N ILE A 677 -9.18 -39.26 16.53
CA ILE A 677 -9.32 -40.67 16.92
C ILE A 677 -10.62 -40.91 17.71
N SER A 678 -10.98 -40.00 18.63
CA SER A 678 -12.22 -40.11 19.42
C SER A 678 -13.47 -39.89 18.57
N VAL A 679 -13.36 -39.06 17.53
CA VAL A 679 -14.44 -38.82 16.57
C VAL A 679 -14.62 -40.03 15.66
N ASN A 680 -13.54 -40.58 15.12
CA ASN A 680 -13.61 -41.77 14.27
C ASN A 680 -14.19 -42.97 15.02
N LYS A 681 -13.78 -43.21 16.27
CA LYS A 681 -14.38 -44.27 17.11
C LYS A 681 -15.89 -44.12 17.30
N LYS A 682 -16.38 -42.87 17.39
CA LYS A 682 -17.82 -42.59 17.48
C LYS A 682 -18.54 -42.73 16.14
N ILE A 683 -17.85 -42.47 15.03
CA ILE A 683 -18.40 -42.65 13.68
C ILE A 683 -18.49 -44.14 13.30
N GLU A 684 -17.51 -44.94 13.71
CA GLU A 684 -17.40 -46.37 13.38
C GLU A 684 -18.19 -47.29 14.31
N GLN A 685 -18.89 -46.76 15.32
CA GLN A 685 -19.63 -47.56 16.29
C GLN A 685 -20.84 -48.28 15.66
N GLY A 686 -21.13 -49.48 16.14
CA GLY A 686 -22.30 -50.28 15.73
C GLY A 686 -22.00 -51.28 14.60
N VAL A 687 -23.08 -51.83 14.02
CA VAL A 687 -22.98 -52.72 12.86
C VAL A 687 -22.56 -51.89 11.63
N THR A 688 -21.78 -52.49 10.73
CA THR A 688 -21.26 -51.78 9.56
C THR A 688 -22.38 -51.21 8.69
N LYS A 689 -22.14 -50.01 8.12
CA LYS A 689 -23.07 -49.33 7.18
C LYS A 689 -23.43 -50.16 5.95
N ARG A 690 -22.69 -51.25 5.67
CA ARG A 690 -22.99 -52.20 4.58
C ARG A 690 -24.38 -52.83 4.71
N ARG A 691 -24.90 -52.97 5.93
CA ARG A 691 -26.28 -53.45 6.15
C ARG A 691 -27.32 -52.51 5.55
N ASP A 692 -27.07 -51.20 5.61
CA ASP A 692 -28.03 -50.19 5.14
C ASP A 692 -27.82 -49.87 3.64
N GLN A 693 -26.70 -50.31 3.07
CA GLN A 693 -26.29 -50.04 1.68
C GLN A 693 -26.43 -51.26 0.75
N ASP A 694 -27.15 -52.31 1.17
CA ASP A 694 -27.32 -53.51 0.36
C ASP A 694 -28.37 -53.33 -0.75
N LYS A 695 -28.08 -53.85 -1.95
CA LYS A 695 -29.02 -53.83 -3.08
C LYS A 695 -29.53 -55.24 -3.35
N LYS A 696 -30.85 -55.43 -3.26
CA LYS A 696 -31.51 -56.69 -3.57
C LYS A 696 -31.93 -56.73 -5.03
N PHE A 697 -31.58 -57.80 -5.73
CA PHE A 697 -31.98 -58.03 -7.12
C PHE A 697 -33.20 -58.93 -7.15
N ILE A 698 -34.29 -58.42 -7.72
CA ILE A 698 -35.61 -59.07 -7.76
C ILE A 698 -36.04 -59.20 -9.22
N LEU A 699 -36.49 -60.38 -9.64
CA LEU A 699 -37.10 -60.61 -10.95
C LEU A 699 -38.60 -60.31 -10.87
N TYR A 700 -39.03 -59.28 -11.60
CA TYR A 700 -40.43 -58.99 -11.83
C TYR A 700 -40.90 -59.56 -13.18
N SER A 701 -42.20 -59.84 -13.31
CA SER A 701 -42.79 -60.40 -14.54
C SER A 701 -42.64 -59.49 -15.77
N HIS A 702 -42.47 -58.18 -15.57
CA HIS A 702 -42.34 -57.17 -16.63
C HIS A 702 -40.88 -56.72 -16.86
N SER A 703 -39.90 -57.48 -16.36
CA SER A 703 -38.48 -57.09 -16.42
C SER A 703 -37.94 -57.06 -17.85
N ASN A 704 -37.26 -55.96 -18.19
CA ASN A 704 -36.64 -55.78 -19.50
C ASN A 704 -35.43 -56.71 -19.70
N ASN A 705 -35.07 -57.02 -20.94
CA ASN A 705 -33.90 -57.86 -21.24
C ASN A 705 -32.58 -57.32 -20.66
N ILE A 706 -32.46 -56.00 -20.52
CA ILE A 706 -31.30 -55.36 -19.88
C ILE A 706 -31.28 -55.65 -18.37
N GLU A 707 -32.43 -55.57 -17.70
CA GLU A 707 -32.56 -55.87 -16.27
C GLU A 707 -32.34 -57.35 -15.99
N LYS A 708 -32.90 -58.24 -16.83
CA LYS A 708 -32.63 -59.68 -16.77
C LYS A 708 -31.13 -59.98 -16.89
N ARG A 709 -30.42 -59.32 -17.81
CA ARG A 709 -28.95 -59.45 -17.92
C ARG A 709 -28.21 -58.93 -16.67
N GLN A 710 -28.68 -57.84 -16.05
CA GLN A 710 -28.10 -57.34 -14.80
C GLN A 710 -28.34 -58.30 -13.63
N ILE A 711 -29.54 -58.87 -13.52
CA ILE A 711 -29.88 -59.89 -12.52
C ILE A 711 -29.02 -61.12 -12.73
N LEU A 712 -28.90 -61.62 -13.96
CA LEU A 712 -28.07 -62.77 -14.31
C LEU A 712 -26.60 -62.53 -13.92
N ARG A 713 -26.06 -61.34 -14.22
CA ARG A 713 -24.70 -60.95 -13.77
C ARG A 713 -24.59 -60.83 -12.25
N ALA A 714 -25.64 -60.37 -11.56
CA ALA A 714 -25.66 -60.36 -10.10
C ALA A 714 -25.66 -61.77 -9.51
N VAL A 715 -26.36 -62.72 -10.13
CA VAL A 715 -26.34 -64.13 -9.71
C VAL A 715 -24.95 -64.73 -9.86
N TYR A 716 -24.24 -64.45 -10.97
CA TYR A 716 -22.86 -64.91 -11.13
C TYR A 716 -21.94 -64.38 -10.05
N ARG A 717 -22.03 -63.09 -9.73
CA ARG A 717 -21.23 -62.49 -8.65
C ARG A 717 -21.58 -63.06 -7.28
N GLN A 718 -22.82 -63.46 -7.05
CA GLN A 718 -23.22 -64.08 -5.78
C GLN A 718 -22.73 -65.53 -5.64
N VAL A 719 -22.94 -66.34 -6.68
CA VAL A 719 -22.62 -67.77 -6.66
C VAL A 719 -21.12 -68.02 -6.81
N PHE A 720 -20.43 -67.24 -7.65
CA PHE A 720 -19.01 -67.42 -7.93
C PHE A 720 -18.10 -66.37 -7.28
N GLU A 721 -18.66 -65.46 -6.48
CA GLU A 721 -17.97 -64.32 -5.84
C GLU A 721 -17.39 -63.26 -6.81
N ARG A 722 -17.38 -63.53 -8.12
CA ARG A 722 -16.82 -62.68 -9.18
C ARG A 722 -17.51 -62.91 -10.53
N ASP A 723 -17.27 -62.02 -11.50
CA ASP A 723 -17.78 -62.18 -12.87
C ASP A 723 -17.03 -63.31 -13.62
N LEU A 724 -17.72 -63.99 -14.54
CA LEU A 724 -17.24 -65.22 -15.20
C LEU A 724 -16.03 -65.03 -16.14
N ASN A 725 -15.82 -63.82 -16.66
CA ASN A 725 -14.87 -63.53 -17.75
C ASN A 725 -13.42 -63.97 -17.50
N THR A 726 -13.04 -64.21 -16.24
CA THR A 726 -11.65 -64.48 -15.86
C THR A 726 -11.31 -65.96 -15.75
N PHE A 727 -12.30 -66.85 -15.70
CA PHE A 727 -12.08 -68.27 -15.40
C PHE A 727 -12.95 -69.23 -16.22
N THR A 728 -13.66 -68.73 -17.23
CA THR A 728 -14.43 -69.53 -18.19
C THR A 728 -13.91 -69.37 -19.61
N ILE A 729 -14.06 -70.42 -20.42
CA ILE A 729 -13.67 -70.44 -21.85
C ILE A 729 -14.82 -69.91 -22.74
N GLY A 730 -16.01 -69.65 -22.16
CA GLY A 730 -17.12 -68.91 -22.77
C GLY A 730 -18.40 -69.73 -23.05
N ASN A 731 -18.28 -71.02 -23.38
CA ASN A 731 -19.43 -71.80 -23.90
C ASN A 731 -20.19 -72.62 -22.83
N GLU A 732 -19.74 -72.62 -21.57
CA GLU A 732 -20.18 -73.59 -20.55
C GLU A 732 -21.60 -73.31 -20.00
N LEU A 733 -22.02 -72.04 -19.94
CA LEU A 733 -23.28 -71.62 -19.31
C LEU A 733 -24.29 -70.99 -20.29
N VAL A 734 -23.95 -70.90 -21.58
CA VAL A 734 -24.75 -70.23 -22.62
C VAL A 734 -26.17 -70.81 -22.73
N LYS A 735 -26.32 -72.13 -22.54
CA LYS A 735 -27.64 -72.79 -22.53
C LYS A 735 -28.53 -72.28 -21.40
N ILE A 736 -27.98 -72.15 -20.19
CA ILE A 736 -28.70 -71.67 -19.00
C ILE A 736 -28.99 -70.17 -19.12
N GLU A 737 -28.06 -69.41 -19.70
CA GLU A 737 -28.21 -67.97 -19.97
C GLU A 737 -29.39 -67.70 -20.90
N ASN A 738 -29.45 -68.40 -22.04
CA ASN A 738 -30.51 -68.22 -23.02
C ASN A 738 -31.88 -68.60 -22.44
N SER A 739 -31.97 -69.72 -21.71
CA SER A 739 -33.22 -70.13 -21.05
C SER A 739 -33.71 -69.12 -20.01
N PHE A 740 -32.82 -68.41 -19.32
CA PHE A 740 -33.23 -67.37 -18.38
C PHE A 740 -33.64 -66.06 -19.06
N ILE A 741 -32.92 -65.64 -20.10
CA ILE A 741 -33.28 -64.44 -20.87
C ILE A 741 -34.65 -64.62 -21.52
N ASN A 742 -34.92 -65.80 -22.09
CA ASN A 742 -36.19 -66.17 -22.71
C ASN A 742 -37.36 -66.26 -21.70
N GLY A 743 -37.07 -66.41 -20.40
CA GLY A 743 -38.06 -66.42 -19.32
C GLY A 743 -38.51 -67.81 -18.86
N ASP A 744 -37.87 -68.88 -19.36
CA ASP A 744 -38.22 -70.27 -19.02
C ASP A 744 -37.73 -70.69 -17.61
N LEU A 745 -36.80 -69.92 -17.04
CA LEU A 745 -36.18 -70.21 -15.74
C LEU A 745 -36.43 -69.10 -14.70
N ASN A 746 -36.92 -69.49 -13.53
CA ASN A 746 -36.91 -68.66 -12.33
C ASN A 746 -35.50 -68.54 -11.73
N ILE A 747 -35.24 -67.49 -10.94
CA ILE A 747 -33.93 -67.28 -10.29
C ILE A 747 -33.53 -68.48 -9.43
N LYS A 748 -34.48 -69.06 -8.68
CA LYS A 748 -34.23 -70.27 -7.87
C LYS A 748 -33.70 -71.43 -8.71
N ASN A 749 -34.30 -71.68 -9.88
CA ASN A 749 -33.88 -72.76 -10.77
C ASN A 749 -32.56 -72.44 -11.45
N LEU A 750 -32.35 -71.18 -11.84
CA LEU A 750 -31.07 -70.72 -12.39
C LEU A 750 -29.93 -70.93 -11.39
N ILE A 751 -30.10 -70.54 -10.13
CA ILE A 751 -29.09 -70.76 -9.08
C ILE A 751 -28.82 -72.25 -8.85
N LYS A 752 -29.87 -73.08 -8.87
CA LYS A 752 -29.74 -74.54 -8.75
C LYS A 752 -28.91 -75.12 -9.91
N TYR A 753 -29.18 -74.72 -11.15
CA TYR A 753 -28.41 -75.17 -12.31
C TYR A 753 -26.97 -74.66 -12.29
N LEU A 754 -26.72 -73.45 -11.81
CA LEU A 754 -25.36 -72.94 -11.63
C LEU A 754 -24.58 -73.70 -10.56
N GLY A 755 -25.20 -74.03 -9.43
CA GLY A 755 -24.56 -74.85 -8.39
C GLY A 755 -24.32 -76.31 -8.83
N PHE A 756 -25.05 -76.81 -9.83
CA PHE A 756 -24.82 -78.13 -10.42
C PHE A 756 -23.75 -78.14 -11.51
N SER A 757 -23.32 -76.97 -11.98
CA SER A 757 -22.35 -76.85 -13.05
C SER A 757 -21.00 -77.43 -12.66
N ASN A 758 -20.29 -77.99 -13.64
CA ASN A 758 -18.91 -78.44 -13.45
C ASN A 758 -17.98 -77.28 -13.04
N LEU A 759 -18.33 -76.06 -13.43
CA LEU A 759 -17.60 -74.85 -13.09
C LEU A 759 -17.70 -74.53 -11.59
N TYR A 760 -18.88 -74.64 -10.97
CA TYR A 760 -19.02 -74.48 -9.52
C TYR A 760 -18.25 -75.56 -8.75
N ARG A 761 -18.30 -76.80 -9.26
CA ARG A 761 -17.53 -77.91 -8.71
C ARG A 761 -16.02 -77.64 -8.72
N LYS A 762 -15.48 -77.18 -9.85
CA LYS A 762 -14.07 -76.88 -10.02
C LYS A 762 -13.57 -75.76 -9.08
N GLU A 763 -14.38 -74.73 -8.85
CA GLU A 763 -13.96 -73.56 -8.07
C GLU A 763 -14.14 -73.75 -6.55
N PHE A 764 -15.24 -74.37 -6.10
CA PHE A 764 -15.62 -74.36 -4.69
C PHE A 764 -15.81 -75.74 -4.06
N TYR A 765 -15.67 -76.83 -4.83
CA TYR A 765 -15.76 -78.20 -4.29
C TYR A 765 -14.44 -78.95 -4.38
N ASP A 766 -13.84 -79.06 -5.57
CA ASP A 766 -12.66 -79.92 -5.77
C ASP A 766 -11.41 -79.40 -5.01
N LEU A 767 -11.35 -78.09 -4.73
CA LEU A 767 -10.21 -77.43 -4.08
C LEU A 767 -10.28 -77.44 -2.54
N TYR A 768 -11.42 -77.78 -1.94
CA TYR A 768 -11.66 -77.54 -0.51
C TYR A 768 -12.25 -78.76 0.20
N PRO A 769 -11.94 -78.98 1.49
CA PRO A 769 -12.56 -80.05 2.27
C PRO A 769 -14.06 -79.79 2.47
N ASN A 770 -14.85 -80.86 2.66
CA ASN A 770 -16.31 -80.77 2.79
C ASN A 770 -16.79 -79.74 3.83
N THR A 771 -16.08 -79.57 4.95
CA THR A 771 -16.40 -78.56 5.97
C THR A 771 -16.33 -77.13 5.42
N LYS A 772 -15.31 -76.82 4.62
CA LYS A 772 -15.18 -75.53 3.93
C LYS A 772 -16.20 -75.39 2.80
N VAL A 773 -16.52 -76.47 2.09
CA VAL A 773 -17.60 -76.51 1.09
C VAL A 773 -18.94 -76.17 1.73
N ILE A 774 -19.21 -76.64 2.96
CA ILE A 774 -20.45 -76.33 3.69
C ILE A 774 -20.51 -74.84 4.02
N GLU A 775 -19.43 -74.28 4.58
CA GLU A 775 -19.28 -72.86 4.86
C GLU A 775 -19.54 -71.99 3.62
N LEU A 776 -18.91 -72.33 2.50
CA LEU A 776 -19.05 -71.62 1.23
C LEU A 776 -20.46 -71.81 0.64
N GLY A 777 -21.01 -73.02 0.69
CA GLY A 777 -22.36 -73.32 0.22
C GLY A 777 -23.42 -72.50 0.96
N THR A 778 -23.36 -72.44 2.29
CA THR A 778 -24.28 -71.59 3.06
C THR A 778 -24.03 -70.10 2.79
N LYS A 779 -22.78 -69.68 2.54
CA LYS A 779 -22.43 -68.31 2.17
C LYS A 779 -23.08 -67.91 0.85
N HIS A 780 -22.88 -68.68 -0.22
CA HIS A 780 -23.38 -68.37 -1.56
C HIS A 780 -24.90 -68.45 -1.66
N PHE A 781 -25.49 -69.53 -1.14
CA PHE A 781 -26.91 -69.83 -1.37
C PHE A 781 -27.83 -69.32 -0.25
N LEU A 782 -27.39 -69.24 1.01
CA LEU A 782 -28.20 -68.73 2.12
C LEU A 782 -27.80 -67.34 2.61
N GLY A 783 -26.67 -66.80 2.15
CA GLY A 783 -26.20 -65.48 2.56
C GLY A 783 -25.62 -65.45 3.98
N ARG A 784 -25.34 -66.61 4.59
CA ARG A 784 -24.93 -66.73 6.00
C ARG A 784 -23.92 -67.86 6.25
N ALA A 785 -23.39 -67.94 7.47
CA ALA A 785 -22.59 -69.05 7.96
C ALA A 785 -23.48 -70.20 8.47
N PRO A 786 -22.95 -71.42 8.62
CA PRO A 786 -23.62 -72.51 9.33
C PRO A 786 -24.00 -72.08 10.77
N ASN A 787 -25.19 -72.44 11.21
CA ASN A 787 -25.79 -71.99 12.47
C ASN A 787 -25.23 -72.71 13.69
N ASN A 788 -25.09 -74.04 13.61
CA ASN A 788 -24.67 -74.89 14.72
C ASN A 788 -24.00 -76.18 14.22
N GLN A 789 -23.46 -76.97 15.16
CA GLN A 789 -22.78 -78.22 14.85
C GLN A 789 -23.70 -79.27 14.20
N ALA A 790 -25.00 -79.25 14.53
CA ALA A 790 -25.98 -80.16 13.93
C ALA A 790 -26.14 -79.91 12.42
N GLU A 791 -26.20 -78.64 12.00
CA GLU A 791 -26.28 -78.26 10.58
C GLU A 791 -25.01 -78.70 9.82
N ILE A 792 -23.82 -78.53 10.41
CA ILE A 792 -22.56 -78.98 9.81
C ILE A 792 -22.55 -80.50 9.65
N ARG A 793 -22.92 -81.25 10.69
CA ARG A 793 -23.00 -82.73 10.63
C ARG A 793 -24.00 -83.20 9.58
N TYR A 794 -25.16 -82.57 9.52
CA TYR A 794 -26.21 -82.88 8.56
C TYR A 794 -25.72 -82.71 7.11
N TYR A 795 -25.12 -81.56 6.78
CA TYR A 795 -24.61 -81.32 5.44
C TYR A 795 -23.37 -82.16 5.11
N ASN A 796 -22.51 -82.44 6.09
CA ASN A 796 -21.35 -83.30 5.87
C ASN A 796 -21.78 -84.72 5.48
N GLN A 797 -22.83 -85.26 6.14
CA GLN A 797 -23.40 -86.56 5.77
C GLN A 797 -23.99 -86.57 4.35
N ILE A 798 -24.66 -85.47 3.94
CA ILE A 798 -25.19 -85.34 2.57
C ILE A 798 -24.07 -85.30 1.54
N LEU A 799 -23.03 -84.51 1.80
CA LEU A 799 -21.87 -84.42 0.90
C LEU A 799 -21.12 -85.75 0.79
N ALA A 800 -20.96 -86.48 1.89
CA ALA A 800 -20.29 -87.78 1.90
C ALA A 800 -21.08 -88.87 1.18
N SER A 801 -22.42 -88.87 1.29
CA SER A 801 -23.27 -89.94 0.74
C SER A 801 -23.76 -89.70 -0.68
N ARG A 802 -24.08 -88.45 -1.04
CA ARG A 802 -24.78 -88.10 -2.30
C ARG A 802 -24.08 -87.02 -3.13
N GLY A 803 -22.99 -86.44 -2.62
CA GLY A 803 -22.17 -85.46 -3.32
C GLY A 803 -22.79 -84.05 -3.46
N LEU A 804 -22.10 -83.20 -4.23
CA LEU A 804 -22.37 -81.76 -4.32
C LEU A 804 -23.78 -81.40 -4.83
N LYS A 805 -24.28 -82.12 -5.85
CA LYS A 805 -25.60 -81.82 -6.45
C LYS A 805 -26.73 -82.00 -5.42
N SER A 806 -26.66 -83.06 -4.60
CA SER A 806 -27.66 -83.27 -3.55
C SER A 806 -27.56 -82.22 -2.44
N PHE A 807 -26.35 -81.75 -2.12
CA PHE A 807 -26.14 -80.70 -1.12
C PHE A 807 -26.69 -79.33 -1.58
N VAL A 808 -26.47 -78.96 -2.85
CA VAL A 808 -27.03 -77.72 -3.39
C VAL A 808 -28.56 -77.79 -3.47
N SER A 809 -29.13 -78.93 -3.88
CA SER A 809 -30.59 -79.09 -3.90
C SER A 809 -31.21 -78.99 -2.51
N THR A 810 -30.60 -79.61 -1.48
CA THR A 810 -31.13 -79.54 -0.10
C THR A 810 -31.12 -78.12 0.45
N ILE A 811 -30.09 -77.32 0.14
CA ILE A 811 -30.05 -75.91 0.55
C ILE A 811 -31.13 -75.09 -0.15
N ILE A 812 -31.28 -75.22 -1.46
CA ILE A 812 -32.22 -74.39 -2.26
C ILE A 812 -33.68 -74.80 -2.01
N GLU A 813 -33.94 -76.06 -1.66
CA GLU A 813 -35.26 -76.58 -1.31
C GLU A 813 -35.60 -76.40 0.16
N SER A 814 -34.67 -75.91 0.99
CA SER A 814 -34.93 -75.62 2.39
C SER A 814 -36.05 -74.58 2.58
N SER A 815 -36.77 -74.72 3.70
CA SER A 815 -37.78 -73.74 4.11
C SER A 815 -37.17 -72.36 4.38
N GLU A 816 -35.91 -72.29 4.80
CA GLU A 816 -35.22 -71.02 4.99
C GLU A 816 -35.04 -70.29 3.65
N TYR A 817 -34.59 -71.00 2.60
CA TYR A 817 -34.39 -70.38 1.30
C TYR A 817 -35.72 -69.87 0.72
N SER A 818 -36.80 -70.65 0.85
CA SER A 818 -38.12 -70.24 0.33
C SER A 818 -38.70 -69.03 1.04
N VAL A 819 -38.55 -68.93 2.37
CA VAL A 819 -39.07 -67.80 3.16
C VAL A 819 -38.31 -66.51 2.84
N ILE A 820 -37.00 -66.57 2.60
CA ILE A 820 -36.15 -65.38 2.51
C ILE A 820 -35.97 -64.90 1.07
N PHE A 821 -35.77 -65.82 0.12
CA PHE A 821 -35.49 -65.48 -1.27
C PHE A 821 -36.62 -65.85 -2.23
N GLY A 822 -37.43 -66.86 -1.89
CA GLY A 822 -38.49 -67.36 -2.75
C GLY A 822 -37.97 -67.83 -4.12
N THR A 823 -38.74 -67.59 -5.18
CA THR A 823 -38.36 -67.90 -6.56
C THR A 823 -37.75 -66.74 -7.33
N MET A 824 -37.87 -65.51 -6.79
CA MET A 824 -37.67 -64.26 -7.52
C MET A 824 -36.53 -63.38 -7.00
N ILE A 825 -35.88 -63.71 -5.88
CA ILE A 825 -34.83 -62.86 -5.30
C ILE A 825 -33.48 -63.57 -5.38
N VAL A 826 -32.45 -62.83 -5.78
CA VAL A 826 -31.06 -63.33 -5.75
C VAL A 826 -30.56 -63.33 -4.30
N PRO A 827 -29.89 -64.41 -3.83
CA PRO A 827 -29.27 -64.43 -2.52
C PRO A 827 -28.34 -63.22 -2.32
N TYR A 828 -28.36 -62.68 -1.09
CA TYR A 828 -27.55 -61.52 -0.72
C TYR A 828 -26.96 -61.73 0.68
N ARG A 829 -25.91 -60.97 1.01
CA ARG A 829 -25.29 -61.01 2.34
C ARG A 829 -26.30 -60.64 3.41
N ARG A 830 -26.55 -61.54 4.35
CA ARG A 830 -27.41 -61.30 5.51
C ARG A 830 -26.59 -60.96 6.75
N PHE A 831 -27.19 -60.23 7.67
CA PHE A 831 -26.63 -59.91 8.99
C PHE A 831 -27.48 -60.58 10.08
N PRO A 832 -27.30 -61.89 10.33
CA PRO A 832 -28.11 -62.64 11.29
C PRO A 832 -27.82 -62.21 12.73
N THR A 833 -28.85 -62.08 13.56
CA THR A 833 -28.72 -61.61 14.96
C THR A 833 -28.99 -62.68 16.01
N LEU A 834 -29.96 -63.57 15.76
CA LEU A 834 -30.47 -64.51 16.78
C LEU A 834 -29.51 -65.67 17.10
N PRO A 835 -28.87 -66.37 16.14
CA PRO A 835 -27.99 -67.49 16.47
C PRO A 835 -26.65 -67.00 17.04
N ALA A 836 -26.21 -67.60 18.16
CA ALA A 836 -25.18 -67.08 19.06
C ALA A 836 -23.86 -66.61 18.40
N ALA A 837 -23.33 -67.37 17.43
CA ALA A 837 -22.07 -67.06 16.77
C ALA A 837 -22.22 -66.65 15.29
N ASN A 838 -23.45 -66.56 14.78
CA ASN A 838 -23.65 -66.43 13.34
C ASN A 838 -23.31 -65.02 12.82
N PHE A 839 -23.56 -63.95 13.59
CA PHE A 839 -23.17 -62.59 13.20
C PHE A 839 -21.66 -62.44 13.01
N SER A 840 -20.86 -62.86 14.00
CA SER A 840 -19.40 -62.74 13.94
C SER A 840 -18.79 -63.67 12.88
N ASN A 841 -19.34 -64.88 12.74
CA ASN A 841 -18.89 -65.83 11.73
C ASN A 841 -19.20 -65.34 10.31
N THR A 842 -20.40 -64.84 10.04
CA THR A 842 -20.74 -64.24 8.74
C THR A 842 -19.90 -63.03 8.41
N GLU A 843 -19.58 -62.19 9.40
CA GLU A 843 -18.70 -61.05 9.21
C GLU A 843 -17.30 -61.50 8.76
N LYS A 844 -16.75 -62.56 9.36
CA LYS A 844 -15.48 -63.17 8.93
C LYS A 844 -15.55 -63.75 7.51
N LEU A 845 -16.64 -64.44 7.16
CA LEU A 845 -16.82 -65.04 5.83
C LEU A 845 -16.89 -64.00 4.71
N TYR A 846 -17.57 -62.89 4.94
CA TYR A 846 -17.75 -61.85 3.91
C TYR A 846 -16.65 -60.80 3.91
N ASN A 847 -15.83 -60.71 4.97
CA ASN A 847 -14.62 -59.89 4.95
C ASN A 847 -13.40 -60.64 4.42
N SER A 848 -13.45 -61.98 4.32
CA SER A 848 -12.46 -62.75 3.59
C SER A 848 -12.72 -62.70 2.09
N LEU A 849 -11.68 -62.34 1.33
CA LEU A 849 -11.71 -62.33 -0.13
C LEU A 849 -11.51 -63.75 -0.70
N THR A 850 -11.97 -63.95 -1.94
CA THR A 850 -11.72 -65.21 -2.69
C THR A 850 -10.25 -65.61 -2.60
N LYS A 851 -9.98 -66.85 -2.18
CA LYS A 851 -8.62 -67.43 -2.06
C LYS A 851 -7.64 -66.62 -1.16
N GLN A 852 -8.14 -65.79 -0.24
CA GLN A 852 -7.29 -65.05 0.69
C GLN A 852 -6.53 -65.98 1.67
N SER A 853 -7.17 -67.06 2.09
CA SER A 853 -6.57 -68.09 2.95
C SER A 853 -7.33 -69.40 2.83
N ASP A 854 -6.61 -70.52 2.89
CA ASP A 854 -7.21 -71.87 2.88
C ASP A 854 -7.76 -72.30 4.26
N MET A 855 -7.58 -71.45 5.28
CA MET A 855 -8.08 -71.70 6.63
C MET A 855 -9.61 -71.75 6.66
N ILE A 856 -10.14 -72.74 7.36
CA ILE A 856 -11.58 -72.92 7.59
C ILE A 856 -12.01 -71.95 8.68
N ILE A 857 -13.01 -71.11 8.41
CA ILE A 857 -13.45 -70.10 9.37
C ILE A 857 -14.29 -70.77 10.46
N ILE A 858 -15.02 -71.83 10.10
CA ILE A 858 -15.87 -72.61 11.02
C ILE A 858 -15.56 -74.10 10.82
N PRO A 859 -14.51 -74.64 11.47
CA PRO A 859 -14.20 -76.06 11.37
C PRO A 859 -15.24 -76.93 12.09
N SER A 860 -15.69 -76.47 13.26
CA SER A 860 -16.78 -77.02 14.08
C SER A 860 -17.18 -75.96 15.12
N PHE A 861 -18.29 -76.19 15.83
CA PHE A 861 -18.65 -75.40 17.02
C PHE A 861 -18.23 -76.09 18.31
#